data_AF-A0A6P8QHY5-F1
#
_entry.id   AF-A0A6P8QHY5-F1
#
_cell.length_a   1.000
_cell.length_b   1.000
_cell.length_c   1.000
_cell.angle_alpha   90.00
_cell.angle_beta   90.00
_cell.angle_gamma   90.00
#
_symmetry.space_group_name_H-M   'P 1'
#
loop_
_entity.id
_entity.type
_entity.pdbx_description
1 polymer ?
#
loop_
_entity_poly.entity_id
_entity_poly.type
_entity_poly.pdbx_seq_one_letter_code
_entity_poly.pdbx_strand_id
1 'polypeptide(L)'
;MRPRQAIAHPITKMMPVLSWLLSIVLCCGATQRSDPMFTAATNAVLPPDYDSNPTQLNYGVAVTDVDGDGDFEIVVAGYNGPNLVLKYDKNKKSLVNIAIDDRSSPYYALRDRQGNAIGVAACDVDGDGREEIYFLNTNNAFSGVATYKDKLFKFRNGRWEDVLSDEVNLNRGVANLFAGRSVACVDRKGSGKYSIYIANYANGKVGPHILIEMDEPISDVSQGVLALSDVAAEAGVNKYTGGRGVAVGPILSSSSSDIFCDNENGPNFLFQNKGDGTFVDMAASAGVDDPYQHGRGVALADFNRDGKVDIVYGNWNGPHRLYLQMSTNGKVRFRDIASQKFSMPSPVRTVIAADFDNDQELEVFFNNIAYRGSSANRMFRVSRREHADPLIEELNPGDASEPEGRGTGGAVTDFDGDGLLDLVLSHGESMAQPLSIFRGNQGQSNNWLRVIPRTKFGAFARGAKVVLYTKKSGAHLRVIDGGSGYLCEMEPVAHFGLGKDEASSIEVTWPDGRFLSRGIAKSEMNSVLEIHYPKDENGRIQSLEIECGQGFSLNENGRCADTDECIQFPFVCPRDKPICINTYGGYKCRPNRKCSRGFEPNEDGTACVGLWMVAAEFSFCLTLWIELGDACLGLLWDLAVMWLSSGSLSACSAFPASSSHLSPLDWSI
;
A
#
# COMPACT_ATOMS: atom_id res chain seq x y z
N MET A 1 78.93 -42.60 -57.06
CA MET A 1 78.78 -41.15 -57.33
C MET A 1 78.22 -40.48 -56.07
N ARG A 2 78.83 -39.40 -55.58
CA ARG A 2 78.39 -38.56 -54.42
C ARG A 2 77.19 -37.65 -54.83
N PRO A 3 76.44 -36.93 -53.94
CA PRO A 3 76.85 -36.34 -52.62
C PRO A 3 75.76 -36.32 -51.48
N ARG A 4 76.15 -36.32 -50.19
CA ARG A 4 76.26 -35.23 -49.15
C ARG A 4 75.01 -34.91 -48.27
N GLN A 5 75.27 -35.02 -46.94
CA GLN A 5 74.84 -34.21 -45.76
C GLN A 5 73.37 -34.09 -45.30
N ALA A 6 73.14 -34.43 -44.02
CA ALA A 6 72.15 -33.85 -43.08
C ALA A 6 72.61 -34.21 -41.64
N ILE A 7 73.20 -33.32 -40.83
CA ILE A 7 72.64 -32.30 -39.91
C ILE A 7 71.56 -32.83 -38.95
N ALA A 8 71.85 -32.70 -37.66
CA ALA A 8 71.09 -33.16 -36.49
C ALA A 8 70.12 -32.11 -35.96
N HIS A 9 68.96 -32.54 -35.47
CA HIS A 9 68.09 -31.81 -34.53
C HIS A 9 67.51 -32.79 -33.49
N PRO A 10 67.45 -32.41 -32.19
CA PRO A 10 66.87 -33.26 -31.16
C PRO A 10 65.36 -33.06 -31.07
N ILE A 11 64.67 -34.18 -30.83
CA ILE A 11 63.24 -34.26 -30.55
C ILE A 11 62.99 -33.70 -29.14
N THR A 12 62.18 -32.65 -29.03
CA THR A 12 61.52 -32.30 -27.77
C THR A 12 60.06 -31.90 -28.02
N LYS A 13 59.19 -32.52 -27.20
CA LYS A 13 57.74 -32.45 -27.05
C LYS A 13 57.03 -31.17 -27.54
N MET A 14 56.04 -31.32 -28.42
CA MET A 14 54.94 -30.36 -28.62
C MET A 14 53.70 -30.83 -27.85
N MET A 15 53.23 -29.99 -26.91
CA MET A 15 51.89 -30.04 -26.32
C MET A 15 50.91 -29.24 -27.20
N PRO A 16 49.62 -29.61 -27.26
CA PRO A 16 48.69 -29.01 -28.20
C PRO A 16 48.03 -27.73 -27.68
N VAL A 17 47.72 -26.89 -28.66
CA VAL A 17 46.78 -25.79 -28.68
C VAL A 17 45.51 -26.11 -27.87
N LEU A 18 45.43 -25.60 -26.64
CA LEU A 18 44.22 -25.61 -25.82
C LEU A 18 44.10 -24.33 -24.98
N SER A 19 44.37 -23.16 -25.56
CA SER A 19 44.30 -21.87 -24.85
C SER A 19 43.45 -20.81 -25.56
N TRP A 20 42.73 -21.16 -26.62
CA TRP A 20 41.91 -20.19 -27.38
C TRP A 20 40.41 -20.53 -27.46
N LEU A 21 39.97 -21.58 -26.75
CA LEU A 21 38.55 -21.91 -26.57
C LEU A 21 38.05 -21.72 -25.13
N LEU A 22 38.91 -21.29 -24.19
CA LEU A 22 38.53 -21.03 -22.80
C LEU A 22 38.15 -19.57 -22.52
N SER A 23 38.27 -18.66 -23.49
CA SER A 23 37.97 -17.23 -23.33
C SER A 23 36.59 -16.82 -23.86
N ILE A 24 35.81 -17.75 -24.45
CA ILE A 24 34.47 -17.48 -24.99
C ILE A 24 33.36 -18.15 -24.13
N VAL A 25 33.71 -18.96 -23.13
CA VAL A 25 32.74 -19.60 -22.21
C VAL A 25 32.58 -18.83 -20.89
N LEU A 26 33.31 -17.73 -20.67
CA LEU A 26 33.20 -16.87 -19.47
C LEU A 26 32.30 -15.63 -19.64
N CYS A 27 31.59 -15.48 -20.77
CA CYS A 27 30.68 -14.34 -21.02
C CYS A 27 29.21 -14.73 -21.22
N CYS A 28 28.79 -15.93 -20.82
CA CYS A 28 27.37 -16.29 -20.75
C CYS A 28 26.94 -16.55 -19.30
N GLY A 29 26.20 -15.61 -18.74
CA GLY A 29 25.19 -15.91 -17.72
C GLY A 29 25.66 -15.93 -16.27
N ALA A 30 26.49 -14.98 -15.82
CA ALA A 30 26.29 -14.48 -14.47
C ALA A 30 25.10 -13.52 -14.53
N THR A 31 23.88 -14.06 -14.38
CA THR A 31 22.81 -13.23 -13.82
C THR A 31 23.35 -12.70 -12.51
N GLN A 32 23.66 -11.39 -12.44
CA GLN A 32 23.87 -10.72 -11.16
C GLN A 32 22.63 -11.02 -10.33
N ARG A 33 22.74 -11.99 -9.42
CA ARG A 33 21.70 -12.27 -8.44
C ARG A 33 21.75 -11.05 -7.54
N SER A 34 20.72 -10.21 -7.59
CA SER A 34 20.61 -9.05 -6.72
C SER A 34 20.78 -9.50 -5.26
N ASP A 35 21.49 -8.68 -4.48
CA ASP A 35 21.71 -8.97 -3.07
C ASP A 35 20.36 -9.10 -2.35
N PRO A 36 20.21 -10.06 -1.41
CA PRO A 36 18.94 -10.31 -0.74
C PRO A 36 18.56 -9.10 0.12
N MET A 37 17.29 -8.70 0.07
CA MET A 37 16.76 -7.63 0.95
C MET A 37 16.73 -8.07 2.40
N PHE A 38 16.32 -9.33 2.66
CA PHE A 38 16.13 -9.84 4.02
C PHE A 38 16.92 -11.10 4.35
N THR A 39 17.25 -11.25 5.63
CA THR A 39 17.69 -12.51 6.25
C THR A 39 16.75 -12.90 7.40
N ALA A 40 16.51 -14.20 7.54
CA ALA A 40 15.69 -14.73 8.62
C ALA A 40 16.35 -14.52 9.99
N ALA A 41 15.60 -13.94 10.92
CA ALA A 41 16.01 -13.72 12.31
C ALA A 41 15.13 -14.46 13.32
N THR A 42 14.10 -15.20 12.87
CA THR A 42 13.16 -15.94 13.72
C THR A 42 13.86 -16.74 14.81
N ASN A 43 14.84 -17.59 14.47
CA ASN A 43 15.49 -18.44 15.47
C ASN A 43 16.30 -17.67 16.53
N ALA A 44 16.75 -16.45 16.21
CA ALA A 44 17.53 -15.62 17.12
C ALA A 44 16.63 -14.72 17.99
N VAL A 45 15.59 -14.15 17.40
CA VAL A 45 14.76 -13.10 18.02
C VAL A 45 13.43 -13.65 18.54
N LEU A 46 12.83 -14.64 17.89
CA LEU A 46 11.53 -15.22 18.25
C LEU A 46 11.50 -16.72 17.92
N PRO A 47 12.32 -17.54 18.60
CA PRO A 47 12.39 -18.96 18.31
C PRO A 47 11.02 -19.63 18.51
N PRO A 48 10.64 -20.61 17.66
CA PRO A 48 9.40 -21.35 17.84
C PRO A 48 9.33 -22.03 19.21
N ASP A 49 8.30 -21.71 19.99
CA ASP A 49 8.02 -22.30 21.29
C ASP A 49 6.51 -22.27 21.58
N TYR A 50 6.05 -22.86 22.68
CA TYR A 50 4.62 -22.94 22.98
C TYR A 50 3.98 -21.59 23.37
N ASP A 51 4.76 -20.68 23.96
CA ASP A 51 4.24 -19.50 24.65
C ASP A 51 4.31 -18.23 23.80
N SER A 52 5.43 -18.00 23.13
CA SER A 52 5.74 -16.79 22.35
C SER A 52 5.64 -16.99 20.85
N ASN A 53 5.94 -18.17 20.33
CA ASN A 53 5.83 -18.44 18.89
C ASN A 53 5.28 -19.85 18.58
N PRO A 54 4.03 -20.14 18.98
CA PRO A 54 3.43 -21.44 18.80
C PRO A 54 3.21 -21.77 17.32
N THR A 55 3.39 -23.05 16.99
CA THR A 55 2.90 -23.62 15.73
C THR A 55 1.37 -23.70 15.79
N GLN A 56 0.71 -22.62 15.37
CA GLN A 56 -0.74 -22.48 15.34
C GLN A 56 -1.20 -21.80 14.05
N LEU A 57 -2.49 -21.50 13.93
CA LEU A 57 -3.02 -20.71 12.83
C LEU A 57 -2.98 -19.24 13.22
N ASN A 58 -1.92 -18.55 12.78
CA ASN A 58 -1.75 -17.12 12.96
C ASN A 58 -2.33 -16.37 11.75
N TYR A 59 -2.92 -15.21 11.99
CA TYR A 59 -3.50 -14.36 10.95
C TYR A 59 -3.05 -12.91 11.17
N GLY A 60 -3.97 -11.94 11.08
CA GLY A 60 -3.69 -10.51 11.14
C GLY A 60 -2.68 -10.10 12.21
N VAL A 61 -1.86 -9.12 11.86
CA VAL A 61 -0.83 -8.53 12.71
C VAL A 61 -1.07 -7.03 12.80
N ALA A 62 -1.10 -6.49 14.02
CA ALA A 62 -1.14 -5.05 14.28
C ALA A 62 0.07 -4.65 15.15
N VAL A 63 0.49 -3.40 15.06
CA VAL A 63 1.57 -2.84 15.88
C VAL A 63 1.04 -1.63 16.65
N THR A 64 1.18 -1.67 17.97
CA THR A 64 0.71 -0.61 18.90
C THR A 64 1.40 -0.73 20.26
N ASP A 65 1.33 0.32 21.08
CA ASP A 65 1.85 0.34 22.46
C ASP A 65 0.79 -0.25 23.42
N VAL A 66 0.97 -1.52 23.77
CA VAL A 66 0.01 -2.32 24.54
C VAL A 66 0.22 -2.15 26.04
N ASP A 67 1.44 -1.92 26.53
CA ASP A 67 1.68 -1.72 27.96
C ASP A 67 1.79 -0.25 28.40
N GLY A 68 1.89 0.68 27.46
CA GLY A 68 1.91 2.12 27.70
C GLY A 68 3.29 2.66 28.08
N ASP A 69 4.37 1.96 27.70
CA ASP A 69 5.74 2.39 28.00
C ASP A 69 6.43 3.15 26.85
N GLY A 70 5.74 3.29 25.71
CA GLY A 70 6.21 4.00 24.52
C GLY A 70 7.00 3.15 23.53
N ASP A 71 7.38 1.92 23.87
CA ASP A 71 7.88 0.94 22.90
C ASP A 71 6.68 0.22 22.26
N PHE A 72 6.80 -0.19 20.99
CA PHE A 72 5.71 -0.89 20.29
C PHE A 72 5.73 -2.40 20.55
N GLU A 73 4.53 -2.97 20.73
CA GLU A 73 4.30 -4.41 20.69
C GLU A 73 3.66 -4.86 19.37
N ILE A 74 3.90 -6.12 19.04
CA ILE A 74 3.32 -6.79 17.88
C ILE A 74 2.16 -7.67 18.38
N VAL A 75 0.94 -7.32 17.98
CA VAL A 75 -0.29 -8.03 18.33
C VAL A 75 -0.68 -8.95 17.19
N VAL A 76 -0.86 -10.23 17.47
CA VAL A 76 -1.13 -11.26 16.46
C VAL A 76 -2.44 -11.98 16.76
N ALA A 77 -3.33 -12.02 15.77
CA ALA A 77 -4.58 -12.76 15.83
C ALA A 77 -4.34 -14.28 15.73
N GLY A 78 -4.87 -15.03 16.70
CA GLY A 78 -4.80 -16.48 16.78
C GLY A 78 -6.15 -17.16 16.49
N TYR A 79 -6.13 -18.18 15.64
CA TYR A 79 -7.29 -19.02 15.33
C TYR A 79 -7.10 -20.42 15.89
N ASN A 80 -8.09 -20.96 16.62
CA ASN A 80 -7.95 -22.20 17.41
C ASN A 80 -6.71 -22.20 18.34
N GLY A 81 -6.31 -21.02 18.81
CA GLY A 81 -5.12 -20.78 19.62
C GLY A 81 -5.15 -19.38 20.24
N PRO A 82 -4.27 -19.09 21.20
CA PRO A 82 -4.20 -17.75 21.80
C PRO A 82 -3.79 -16.67 20.79
N ASN A 83 -4.32 -15.47 20.94
CA ASN A 83 -3.67 -14.28 20.41
C ASN A 83 -2.33 -14.05 21.12
N LEU A 84 -1.40 -13.39 20.45
CA LEU A 84 -0.06 -13.09 20.97
C LEU A 84 0.14 -11.58 21.08
N VAL A 85 0.90 -11.15 22.08
CA VAL A 85 1.36 -9.76 22.24
C VAL A 85 2.85 -9.80 22.49
N LEU A 86 3.64 -9.48 21.48
CA LEU A 86 5.09 -9.66 21.48
C LEU A 86 5.80 -8.33 21.71
N LYS A 87 6.57 -8.25 22.79
CA LYS A 87 7.40 -7.09 23.15
C LYS A 87 8.87 -7.40 22.93
N TYR A 88 9.63 -6.46 22.38
CA TYR A 88 11.07 -6.63 22.24
C TYR A 88 11.79 -6.38 23.57
N ASP A 89 12.38 -7.43 24.15
CA ASP A 89 13.21 -7.33 25.33
C ASP A 89 14.64 -6.94 24.92
N LYS A 90 14.98 -5.66 25.06
CA LYS A 90 16.30 -5.09 24.73
C LYS A 90 17.46 -5.80 25.44
N ASN A 91 17.25 -6.36 26.64
CA ASN A 91 18.30 -7.08 27.37
C ASN A 91 18.54 -8.48 26.79
N LYS A 92 17.46 -9.18 26.44
CA LYS A 92 17.54 -10.52 25.82
C LYS A 92 17.80 -10.47 24.32
N LYS A 93 17.56 -9.32 23.68
CA LYS A 93 17.56 -9.12 22.24
C LYS A 93 16.58 -10.05 21.51
N SER A 94 15.43 -10.28 22.13
CA SER A 94 14.40 -11.21 21.67
C SER A 94 13.01 -10.67 21.92
N LEU A 95 12.06 -11.02 21.06
CA LEU A 95 10.63 -10.81 21.28
C LEU A 95 10.11 -11.82 22.31
N VAL A 96 9.30 -11.34 23.25
CA VAL A 96 8.68 -12.14 24.32
C VAL A 96 7.19 -11.87 24.37
N ASN A 97 6.37 -12.91 24.58
CA ASN A 97 4.94 -12.73 24.73
C ASN A 97 4.57 -12.23 26.13
N ILE A 98 4.04 -11.00 26.23
CA ILE A 98 3.61 -10.40 27.51
C ILE A 98 2.18 -10.81 27.90
N ALA A 99 1.38 -11.25 26.93
CA ALA A 99 0.06 -11.85 27.17
C ALA A 99 0.23 -13.30 27.64
N ILE A 100 0.79 -13.50 28.83
CA ILE A 100 1.07 -14.82 29.43
C ILE A 100 -0.19 -15.53 29.94
N ASP A 101 -0.15 -16.87 30.01
CA ASP A 101 -1.25 -17.70 30.53
C ASP A 101 -1.33 -17.69 32.07
N ASP A 102 -1.37 -16.50 32.65
CA ASP A 102 -1.56 -16.27 34.06
C ASP A 102 -2.74 -15.31 34.25
N ARG A 103 -3.81 -15.78 34.91
CA ARG A 103 -5.02 -14.98 35.15
C ARG A 103 -4.78 -13.72 35.98
N SER A 104 -3.67 -13.64 36.71
CA SER A 104 -3.27 -12.46 37.45
C SER A 104 -2.58 -11.41 36.58
N SER A 105 -2.10 -11.78 35.39
CA SER A 105 -1.51 -10.85 34.44
C SER A 105 -2.56 -9.84 33.94
N PRO A 106 -2.21 -8.55 33.85
CA PRO A 106 -3.11 -7.53 33.27
C PRO A 106 -3.38 -7.77 31.78
N TYR A 107 -2.54 -8.56 31.11
CA TYR A 107 -2.63 -8.88 29.67
C TYR A 107 -3.37 -10.19 29.37
N TYR A 108 -3.76 -10.96 30.39
CA TYR A 108 -4.34 -12.30 30.23
C TYR A 108 -5.54 -12.32 29.27
N ALA A 109 -6.41 -11.32 29.36
CA ALA A 109 -7.65 -11.25 28.59
C ALA A 109 -7.39 -11.17 27.07
N LEU A 110 -6.30 -10.51 26.65
CA LEU A 110 -5.93 -10.36 25.25
C LEU A 110 -5.67 -11.70 24.56
N ARG A 111 -5.21 -12.72 25.30
CA ARG A 111 -4.97 -14.07 24.76
C ARG A 111 -6.20 -14.68 24.11
N ASP A 112 -7.38 -14.34 24.63
CA ASP A 112 -8.70 -14.83 24.20
C ASP A 112 -8.70 -16.25 23.57
N ARG A 113 -8.21 -17.26 24.31
CA ARG A 113 -7.98 -18.62 23.76
C ARG A 113 -9.20 -19.30 23.12
N GLN A 114 -10.41 -18.86 23.50
CA GLN A 114 -11.66 -19.36 22.93
C GLN A 114 -12.09 -18.59 21.67
N GLY A 115 -11.50 -17.41 21.46
CA GLY A 115 -11.62 -16.64 20.25
C GLY A 115 -11.03 -17.40 19.05
N ASN A 116 -11.53 -17.03 17.88
CA ASN A 116 -11.04 -17.53 16.60
C ASN A 116 -10.74 -16.31 15.74
N ALA A 117 -9.77 -15.54 16.23
CA ALA A 117 -9.43 -14.26 15.68
C ALA A 117 -8.67 -14.46 14.38
N ILE A 118 -9.05 -13.68 13.37
CA ILE A 118 -8.31 -13.62 12.10
C ILE A 118 -7.81 -12.22 11.78
N GLY A 119 -8.38 -11.17 12.35
CA GLY A 119 -7.97 -9.79 12.11
C GLY A 119 -7.84 -9.01 13.40
N VAL A 120 -7.00 -8.00 13.37
CA VAL A 120 -6.70 -7.15 14.51
C VAL A 120 -6.47 -5.71 14.05
N ALA A 121 -6.95 -4.75 14.83
CA ALA A 121 -6.66 -3.33 14.68
C ALA A 121 -6.63 -2.68 16.07
N ALA A 122 -5.89 -1.58 16.21
CA ALA A 122 -5.75 -0.83 17.44
C ALA A 122 -6.02 0.66 17.21
N CYS A 123 -6.97 1.24 17.95
CA CYS A 123 -7.20 2.68 17.93
C CYS A 123 -7.89 3.21 19.17
N ASP A 124 -7.70 4.50 19.44
CA ASP A 124 -8.29 5.24 20.57
C ASP A 124 -9.77 5.56 20.27
N VAL A 125 -10.66 4.63 20.62
CA VAL A 125 -12.09 4.73 20.28
C VAL A 125 -12.77 5.78 21.14
N ASP A 126 -12.36 5.91 22.41
CA ASP A 126 -13.01 6.80 23.37
C ASP A 126 -12.30 8.13 23.62
N GLY A 127 -11.09 8.31 23.07
CA GLY A 127 -10.32 9.55 23.16
C GLY A 127 -9.62 9.72 24.50
N ASP A 128 -9.15 8.64 25.12
CA ASP A 128 -8.41 8.69 26.39
C ASP A 128 -6.88 8.72 26.21
N GLY A 129 -6.40 8.63 24.98
CA GLY A 129 -4.99 8.65 24.62
C GLY A 129 -4.34 7.27 24.53
N ARG A 130 -5.07 6.18 24.82
CA ARG A 130 -4.60 4.81 24.67
C ARG A 130 -5.46 4.09 23.64
N GLU A 131 -4.83 3.27 22.79
CA GLU A 131 -5.57 2.50 21.79
C GLU A 131 -6.29 1.31 22.43
N GLU A 132 -7.57 1.13 22.13
CA GLU A 132 -8.28 -0.14 22.31
C GLU A 132 -7.89 -1.12 21.20
N ILE A 133 -7.90 -2.43 21.50
CA ILE A 133 -7.53 -3.48 20.55
C ILE A 133 -8.77 -4.27 20.15
N TYR A 134 -9.11 -4.23 18.87
CA TYR A 134 -10.22 -4.99 18.29
C TYR A 134 -9.74 -6.30 17.70
N PHE A 135 -10.36 -7.42 18.09
CA PHE A 135 -10.16 -8.72 17.46
C PHE A 135 -11.40 -9.15 16.68
N LEU A 136 -11.20 -9.39 15.39
CA LEU A 136 -12.20 -9.89 14.46
C LEU A 136 -12.25 -11.41 14.52
N ASN A 137 -13.36 -11.99 14.95
CA ASN A 137 -13.58 -13.42 15.13
C ASN A 137 -14.53 -13.98 14.07
N THR A 138 -14.18 -15.13 13.47
CA THR A 138 -15.06 -15.77 12.44
C THR A 138 -15.64 -17.11 12.85
N ASN A 139 -14.98 -17.86 13.72
CA ASN A 139 -15.54 -19.08 14.33
C ASN A 139 -16.07 -20.11 13.32
N ASN A 140 -15.24 -20.45 12.32
CA ASN A 140 -15.56 -21.34 11.20
C ASN A 140 -16.66 -20.84 10.23
N ALA A 141 -17.20 -19.63 10.41
CA ALA A 141 -18.10 -19.03 9.43
C ALA A 141 -17.31 -18.49 8.24
N PHE A 142 -17.61 -18.99 7.03
CA PHE A 142 -17.01 -18.46 5.81
C PHE A 142 -17.61 -17.11 5.40
N SER A 143 -18.94 -17.01 5.45
CA SER A 143 -19.74 -15.82 5.13
C SER A 143 -21.02 -15.79 5.96
N GLY A 144 -21.67 -14.63 6.08
CA GLY A 144 -22.92 -14.48 6.83
C GLY A 144 -22.69 -14.51 8.35
N VAL A 145 -23.56 -15.21 9.10
CA VAL A 145 -23.60 -15.19 10.57
C VAL A 145 -22.45 -16.01 11.18
N ALA A 146 -21.78 -15.42 12.18
CA ALA A 146 -20.81 -16.07 13.06
C ALA A 146 -21.44 -16.35 14.44
N THR A 147 -20.94 -17.37 15.13
CA THR A 147 -21.51 -17.82 16.42
C THR A 147 -20.85 -17.16 17.64
N TYR A 148 -19.62 -16.70 17.48
CA TYR A 148 -18.90 -15.99 18.52
C TYR A 148 -18.51 -14.61 18.01
N LYS A 149 -18.66 -13.65 18.90
CA LYS A 149 -18.64 -12.22 18.59
C LYS A 149 -17.21 -11.72 18.49
N ASP A 150 -17.04 -10.64 17.77
CA ASP A 150 -15.81 -9.85 17.84
C ASP A 150 -15.62 -9.28 19.25
N LYS A 151 -14.38 -8.95 19.60
CA LYS A 151 -14.02 -8.37 20.91
C LYS A 151 -13.32 -7.04 20.75
N LEU A 152 -13.56 -6.15 21.70
CA LEU A 152 -12.85 -4.87 21.81
C LEU A 152 -12.28 -4.80 23.22
N PHE A 153 -10.97 -4.80 23.34
CA PHE A 153 -10.29 -4.74 24.62
C PHE A 153 -9.89 -3.31 24.94
N LYS A 154 -10.26 -2.85 26.14
CA LYS A 154 -9.82 -1.59 26.73
C LYS A 154 -8.98 -1.84 27.96
N PHE A 155 -7.91 -1.07 28.16
CA PHE A 155 -7.19 -1.09 29.42
C PHE A 155 -7.90 -0.19 30.44
N ARG A 156 -8.49 -0.81 31.47
CA ARG A 156 -9.12 -0.13 32.59
C ARG A 156 -8.95 -0.96 33.86
N ASN A 157 -9.08 -0.35 35.03
CA ASN A 157 -8.92 -1.06 36.31
C ASN A 157 -7.56 -1.80 36.45
N GLY A 158 -6.51 -1.30 35.78
CA GLY A 158 -5.17 -1.89 35.78
C GLY A 158 -5.03 -3.15 34.94
N ARG A 159 -5.96 -3.46 34.03
CA ARG A 159 -5.91 -4.64 33.15
C ARG A 159 -6.68 -4.45 31.85
N TRP A 160 -6.46 -5.33 30.88
CA TRP A 160 -7.25 -5.40 29.65
C TRP A 160 -8.59 -6.12 29.89
N GLU A 161 -9.69 -5.50 29.46
CA GLU A 161 -11.05 -6.01 29.62
C GLU A 161 -11.83 -5.87 28.30
N ASP A 162 -12.65 -6.88 27.96
CA ASP A 162 -13.51 -6.87 26.77
C ASP A 162 -14.76 -6.03 27.00
N VAL A 163 -14.80 -4.83 26.42
CA VAL A 163 -15.91 -3.89 26.61
C VAL A 163 -17.14 -4.24 25.77
N LEU A 164 -17.03 -5.05 24.71
CA LEU A 164 -18.20 -5.52 23.96
C LEU A 164 -19.05 -6.51 24.78
N SER A 165 -18.45 -7.11 25.80
CA SER A 165 -19.12 -7.97 26.78
C SER A 165 -19.74 -7.21 27.96
N ASP A 166 -19.55 -5.88 28.05
CA ASP A 166 -20.21 -5.07 29.08
C ASP A 166 -21.74 -5.06 28.89
N GLU A 167 -22.49 -4.99 30.00
CA GLU A 167 -23.95 -5.00 29.99
C GLU A 167 -24.54 -3.92 29.06
N VAL A 168 -23.95 -2.72 29.04
CA VAL A 168 -24.37 -1.63 28.17
C VAL A 168 -24.30 -2.01 26.69
N ASN A 169 -23.25 -2.72 26.25
CA ASN A 169 -23.04 -3.09 24.86
C ASN A 169 -23.79 -4.38 24.51
N LEU A 170 -23.95 -5.31 25.45
CA LEU A 170 -24.80 -6.50 25.30
C LEU A 170 -26.27 -6.11 25.06
N ASN A 171 -26.79 -5.16 25.83
CA ASN A 171 -28.17 -4.69 25.70
C ASN A 171 -28.42 -3.96 24.36
N ARG A 172 -27.37 -3.37 23.79
CA ARG A 172 -27.41 -2.67 22.50
C ARG A 172 -27.18 -3.59 21.30
N GLY A 173 -26.63 -4.78 21.51
CA GLY A 173 -26.38 -5.76 20.45
C GLY A 173 -25.35 -5.30 19.42
N VAL A 174 -24.41 -4.44 19.81
CA VAL A 174 -23.45 -3.78 18.89
C VAL A 174 -22.30 -4.68 18.41
N ALA A 175 -21.95 -5.71 19.19
CA ALA A 175 -20.88 -6.63 18.82
C ALA A 175 -21.19 -7.34 17.50
N ASN A 176 -20.22 -7.32 16.58
CA ASN A 176 -20.37 -7.94 15.27
C ASN A 176 -20.66 -9.45 15.41
N LEU A 177 -21.68 -9.91 14.67
CA LEU A 177 -22.18 -11.28 14.65
C LEU A 177 -22.01 -11.93 13.28
N PHE A 178 -21.14 -11.38 12.43
CA PHE A 178 -20.95 -11.83 11.07
C PHE A 178 -19.50 -12.20 10.79
N ALA A 179 -19.29 -12.96 9.72
CA ALA A 179 -17.97 -13.38 9.27
C ALA A 179 -17.18 -12.19 8.71
N GLY A 180 -16.52 -11.45 9.59
CA GLY A 180 -15.59 -10.39 9.25
C GLY A 180 -14.38 -10.90 8.49
N ARG A 181 -13.76 -10.05 7.66
CA ARG A 181 -12.59 -10.40 6.82
C ARG A 181 -11.53 -9.32 6.74
N SER A 182 -11.80 -8.12 7.24
CA SER A 182 -10.78 -7.14 7.60
C SER A 182 -11.40 -6.10 8.52
N VAL A 183 -10.53 -5.38 9.22
CA VAL A 183 -10.90 -4.32 10.16
C VAL A 183 -9.94 -3.14 9.97
N ALA A 184 -10.42 -1.92 10.18
CA ALA A 184 -9.61 -0.71 10.13
C ALA A 184 -10.20 0.38 11.04
N CYS A 185 -9.34 1.23 11.57
CA CYS A 185 -9.65 2.40 12.36
C CYS A 185 -9.91 3.63 11.46
N VAL A 186 -10.97 4.38 11.75
CA VAL A 186 -11.41 5.52 10.94
C VAL A 186 -11.75 6.71 11.84
N ASP A 187 -10.97 7.80 11.78
CA ASP A 187 -11.38 9.09 12.35
C ASP A 187 -12.28 9.84 11.35
N ARG A 188 -13.51 9.34 11.18
CA ARG A 188 -14.42 9.87 10.14
C ARG A 188 -14.83 11.32 10.38
N LYS A 189 -14.77 11.80 11.63
CA LYS A 189 -15.20 13.15 12.04
C LYS A 189 -14.02 14.13 12.23
N GLY A 190 -12.77 13.69 12.09
CA GLY A 190 -11.59 14.48 12.44
C GLY A 190 -11.50 14.79 13.94
N SER A 191 -12.15 13.98 14.77
CA SER A 191 -12.30 14.26 16.19
C SER A 191 -11.06 13.86 16.99
N GLY A 192 -10.19 13.01 16.46
CA GLY A 192 -9.15 12.31 17.20
C GLY A 192 -9.64 11.06 17.94
N LYS A 193 -10.93 10.73 17.84
CA LYS A 193 -11.53 9.46 18.26
C LYS A 193 -11.82 8.60 17.04
N TYR A 194 -11.70 7.29 17.18
CA TYR A 194 -11.81 6.37 16.05
C TYR A 194 -13.11 5.57 16.07
N SER A 195 -13.69 5.41 14.88
CA SER A 195 -14.64 4.35 14.59
C SER A 195 -13.89 3.10 14.10
N ILE A 196 -14.45 1.92 14.33
CA ILE A 196 -13.92 0.64 13.85
C ILE A 196 -14.77 0.18 12.67
N TYR A 197 -14.19 0.22 11.47
CA TYR A 197 -14.81 -0.27 10.25
C TYR A 197 -14.52 -1.76 10.06
N ILE A 198 -15.55 -2.55 9.80
CA ILE A 198 -15.46 -4.01 9.64
C ILE A 198 -16.00 -4.39 8.26
N ALA A 199 -15.12 -4.95 7.43
CA ALA A 199 -15.48 -5.52 6.13
C ALA A 199 -15.94 -6.97 6.33
N ASN A 200 -17.26 -7.19 6.31
CA ASN A 200 -17.86 -8.51 6.43
C ASN A 200 -17.92 -9.24 5.08
N TYR A 201 -17.84 -10.58 5.12
CA TYR A 201 -18.22 -11.41 3.99
C TYR A 201 -19.73 -11.66 4.06
N ALA A 202 -20.48 -10.83 3.35
CA ALA A 202 -21.94 -10.94 3.27
C ALA A 202 -22.38 -12.22 2.56
N ASN A 203 -23.49 -12.79 3.01
CA ASN A 203 -24.24 -13.82 2.27
C ASN A 203 -25.59 -13.23 1.84
N GLY A 204 -25.69 -12.83 0.57
CA GLY A 204 -26.84 -12.09 0.07
C GLY A 204 -27.00 -10.76 0.82
N LYS A 205 -28.09 -10.60 1.57
CA LYS A 205 -28.37 -9.40 2.38
C LYS A 205 -28.10 -9.59 3.88
N VAL A 206 -27.28 -10.59 4.23
CA VAL A 206 -26.92 -10.91 5.63
C VAL A 206 -25.45 -10.61 5.84
N GLY A 207 -25.13 -9.85 6.89
CA GLY A 207 -23.77 -9.43 7.23
C GLY A 207 -23.25 -8.27 6.37
N PRO A 208 -23.86 -7.07 6.44
CA PRO A 208 -23.30 -5.89 5.79
C PRO A 208 -21.95 -5.52 6.42
N HIS A 209 -21.19 -4.66 5.76
CA HIS A 209 -20.10 -3.95 6.42
C HIS A 209 -20.64 -3.10 7.58
N ILE A 210 -19.86 -3.00 8.65
CA ILE A 210 -20.24 -2.38 9.93
C ILE A 210 -19.26 -1.26 10.26
N LEU A 211 -19.72 -0.26 11.01
CA LEU A 211 -18.89 0.84 11.51
C LEU A 211 -19.28 1.08 12.96
N ILE A 212 -18.49 0.56 13.89
CA ILE A 212 -18.73 0.70 15.33
C ILE A 212 -18.09 1.99 15.82
N GLU A 213 -18.81 2.82 16.56
CA GLU A 213 -18.25 4.04 17.17
C GLU A 213 -18.77 4.27 18.60
N MET A 214 -18.04 5.09 19.35
CA MET A 214 -18.46 5.58 20.67
C MET A 214 -19.76 6.38 20.56
N ASP A 215 -20.74 6.01 21.39
CA ASP A 215 -21.90 6.83 21.68
C ASP A 215 -21.56 7.77 22.84
N GLU A 216 -21.19 9.01 22.50
CA GLU A 216 -20.70 9.97 23.50
C GLU A 216 -21.71 10.31 24.60
N PRO A 217 -23.01 10.55 24.32
CA PRO A 217 -23.99 10.84 25.37
C PRO A 217 -24.18 9.75 26.42
N ILE A 218 -23.96 8.48 26.07
CA ILE A 218 -24.18 7.33 26.96
C ILE A 218 -22.88 6.90 27.66
N SER A 219 -21.74 7.12 27.02
CA SER A 219 -20.43 6.73 27.56
C SER A 219 -19.99 7.61 28.73
N ASP A 220 -19.21 7.03 29.63
CA ASP A 220 -18.50 7.73 30.71
C ASP A 220 -17.05 7.25 30.75
N VAL A 221 -16.20 7.91 29.96
CA VAL A 221 -14.77 7.60 29.83
C VAL A 221 -14.06 7.71 31.18
N SER A 222 -14.48 8.63 32.04
CA SER A 222 -13.86 8.83 33.36
C SER A 222 -14.05 7.61 34.29
N GLN A 223 -15.13 6.86 34.08
CA GLN A 223 -15.42 5.62 34.80
C GLN A 223 -15.06 4.38 33.96
N GLY A 224 -14.44 4.56 32.78
CA GLY A 224 -14.10 3.48 31.85
C GLY A 224 -15.32 2.81 31.19
N VAL A 225 -16.49 3.47 31.19
CA VAL A 225 -17.72 2.97 30.55
C VAL A 225 -17.74 3.44 29.10
N LEU A 226 -17.54 2.50 28.17
CA LEU A 226 -17.55 2.76 26.73
C LEU A 226 -18.80 2.14 26.10
N ALA A 227 -19.78 2.98 25.77
CA ALA A 227 -21.02 2.56 25.12
C ALA A 227 -20.89 2.74 23.61
N LEU A 228 -21.19 1.70 22.82
CA LEU A 228 -20.92 1.68 21.37
C LEU A 228 -22.18 1.54 20.51
N SER A 229 -22.17 2.10 19.30
CA SER A 229 -23.21 2.00 18.27
C SER A 229 -22.65 1.52 16.94
N ASP A 230 -23.43 0.77 16.17
CA ASP A 230 -23.18 0.60 14.72
C ASP A 230 -23.83 1.76 13.95
N VAL A 231 -23.01 2.54 13.27
CA VAL A 231 -23.41 3.72 12.48
C VAL A 231 -23.17 3.53 10.98
N ALA A 232 -22.92 2.31 10.50
CA ALA A 232 -22.57 2.07 9.10
C ALA A 232 -23.61 2.60 8.11
N ALA A 233 -24.90 2.43 8.44
CA ALA A 233 -26.00 2.90 7.59
C ALA A 233 -26.12 4.42 7.59
N GLU A 234 -25.92 5.08 8.74
CA GLU A 234 -25.88 6.54 8.86
C GLU A 234 -24.70 7.12 8.07
N ALA A 235 -23.54 6.51 8.18
CA ALA A 235 -22.33 6.93 7.50
C ALA A 235 -22.36 6.61 5.99
N GLY A 236 -23.24 5.73 5.51
CA GLY A 236 -23.37 5.37 4.10
C GLY A 236 -22.38 4.30 3.61
N VAL A 237 -21.86 3.47 4.52
CA VAL A 237 -20.83 2.45 4.23
C VAL A 237 -21.32 1.00 4.38
N ASN A 238 -22.59 0.79 4.71
CA ASN A 238 -23.21 -0.53 4.91
C ASN A 238 -23.42 -1.32 3.60
N LYS A 239 -22.35 -1.85 3.03
CA LYS A 239 -22.38 -2.63 1.78
C LYS A 239 -22.52 -4.12 2.05
N TYR A 240 -23.07 -4.85 1.07
CA TYR A 240 -23.21 -6.29 1.08
C TYR A 240 -22.34 -6.90 -0.03
N THR A 241 -21.14 -7.35 0.32
CA THR A 241 -20.19 -7.98 -0.61
C THR A 241 -19.27 -8.95 0.14
N GLY A 242 -18.37 -9.63 -0.56
CA GLY A 242 -17.29 -10.39 0.06
C GLY A 242 -16.14 -9.48 0.48
N GLY A 243 -16.31 -8.70 1.56
CA GLY A 243 -15.29 -7.76 2.04
C GLY A 243 -13.90 -8.40 2.22
N ARG A 244 -12.84 -7.71 1.82
CA ARG A 244 -11.44 -8.13 1.99
C ARG A 244 -10.61 -6.99 2.56
N GLY A 245 -9.51 -6.59 1.92
CA GLY A 245 -8.59 -5.58 2.43
C GLY A 245 -9.26 -4.25 2.62
N VAL A 246 -8.84 -3.53 3.65
CA VAL A 246 -9.31 -2.17 3.95
C VAL A 246 -8.09 -1.30 4.19
N ALA A 247 -8.05 -0.14 3.53
CA ALA A 247 -7.09 0.90 3.82
C ALA A 247 -7.79 2.24 4.10
N VAL A 248 -7.25 2.98 5.07
CA VAL A 248 -7.83 4.25 5.54
C VAL A 248 -6.78 5.35 5.49
N GLY A 249 -7.12 6.46 4.83
CA GLY A 249 -6.24 7.61 4.69
C GLY A 249 -6.86 8.71 3.82
N PRO A 250 -6.19 9.85 3.63
CA PRO A 250 -6.65 10.93 2.76
C PRO A 250 -6.38 10.59 1.29
N ILE A 251 -7.19 9.69 0.72
CA ILE A 251 -7.00 9.14 -0.63
C ILE A 251 -7.50 10.14 -1.69
N LEU A 252 -8.77 10.52 -1.61
CA LEU A 252 -9.44 11.50 -2.48
C LEU A 252 -9.56 12.87 -1.81
N SER A 253 -9.64 12.87 -0.49
CA SER A 253 -9.75 14.04 0.37
C SER A 253 -8.38 14.63 0.66
N SER A 254 -8.31 15.94 0.91
CA SER A 254 -7.04 16.60 1.23
C SER A 254 -6.44 16.15 2.57
N SER A 255 -7.30 15.78 3.52
CA SER A 255 -6.95 15.44 4.91
C SER A 255 -7.90 14.42 5.54
N SER A 256 -9.20 14.48 5.26
CA SER A 256 -10.19 13.58 5.88
C SER A 256 -9.95 12.11 5.53
N SER A 257 -10.26 11.22 6.48
CA SER A 257 -10.12 9.78 6.32
C SER A 257 -11.14 9.25 5.31
N ASP A 258 -10.67 8.88 4.13
CA ASP A 258 -11.39 8.08 3.15
C ASP A 258 -11.13 6.59 3.42
N ILE A 259 -11.99 5.72 2.88
CA ILE A 259 -11.87 4.27 3.05
C ILE A 259 -11.83 3.60 1.68
N PHE A 260 -10.76 2.88 1.38
CA PHE A 260 -10.70 1.96 0.25
C PHE A 260 -10.95 0.54 0.74
N CYS A 261 -11.80 -0.20 0.04
CA CYS A 261 -12.05 -1.61 0.32
C CYS A 261 -11.88 -2.40 -0.96
N ASP A 262 -10.95 -3.34 -0.95
CA ASP A 262 -10.93 -4.36 -1.97
C ASP A 262 -11.86 -5.52 -1.58
N ASN A 263 -12.46 -6.15 -2.59
CA ASN A 263 -13.58 -7.08 -2.38
C ASN A 263 -13.42 -8.36 -3.22
N GLU A 264 -14.15 -9.39 -2.80
CA GLU A 264 -14.30 -10.63 -3.53
C GLU A 264 -15.74 -10.77 -4.07
N ASN A 265 -15.86 -11.22 -5.32
CA ASN A 265 -17.15 -11.47 -5.99
C ASN A 265 -18.00 -10.21 -6.16
N GLY A 266 -17.36 -9.05 -6.37
CA GLY A 266 -18.02 -7.78 -6.58
C GLY A 266 -17.02 -6.63 -6.71
N PRO A 267 -17.50 -5.40 -7.00
CA PRO A 267 -16.63 -4.24 -7.12
C PRO A 267 -15.98 -3.87 -5.79
N ASN A 268 -14.77 -3.34 -5.85
CA ASN A 268 -14.12 -2.59 -4.78
C ASN A 268 -14.90 -1.31 -4.47
N PHE A 269 -14.71 -0.76 -3.27
CA PHE A 269 -15.30 0.50 -2.84
C PHE A 269 -14.22 1.54 -2.55
N LEU A 270 -14.53 2.80 -2.81
CA LEU A 270 -13.69 3.94 -2.45
C LEU A 270 -14.61 5.01 -1.87
N PHE A 271 -14.77 4.97 -0.56
CA PHE A 271 -15.63 5.86 0.19
C PHE A 271 -14.92 7.19 0.42
N GLN A 272 -15.32 8.22 -0.32
CA GLN A 272 -14.90 9.59 -0.06
C GLN A 272 -15.66 10.14 1.14
N ASN A 273 -14.94 10.62 2.14
CA ASN A 273 -15.53 11.35 3.27
C ASN A 273 -16.01 12.73 2.80
N LYS A 274 -17.25 13.09 3.15
CA LYS A 274 -17.85 14.37 2.75
C LYS A 274 -17.49 15.54 3.67
N GLY A 275 -16.73 15.28 4.74
CA GLY A 275 -16.31 16.25 5.76
C GLY A 275 -17.28 16.38 6.93
N ASP A 276 -18.43 15.71 6.88
CA ASP A 276 -19.42 15.61 7.96
C ASP A 276 -19.45 14.21 8.60
N GLY A 277 -18.50 13.35 8.23
CA GLY A 277 -18.43 11.96 8.66
C GLY A 277 -19.33 10.99 7.88
N THR A 278 -20.05 11.46 6.86
CA THR A 278 -20.74 10.61 5.88
C THR A 278 -19.86 10.36 4.66
N PHE A 279 -20.18 9.30 3.92
CA PHE A 279 -19.38 8.83 2.81
C PHE A 279 -20.18 8.70 1.51
N VAL A 280 -19.48 8.88 0.39
CA VAL A 280 -19.98 8.55 -0.95
C VAL A 280 -19.00 7.61 -1.62
N ASP A 281 -19.52 6.53 -2.19
CA ASP A 281 -18.73 5.56 -2.94
C ASP A 281 -18.37 6.09 -4.34
N MET A 282 -17.08 6.28 -4.57
CA MET A 282 -16.51 6.90 -5.76
C MET A 282 -15.74 5.90 -6.64
N ALA A 283 -15.67 4.62 -6.28
CA ALA A 283 -14.78 3.63 -6.91
C ALA A 283 -14.90 3.57 -8.43
N ALA A 284 -16.13 3.42 -8.94
CA ALA A 284 -16.39 3.33 -10.38
C ALA A 284 -16.04 4.64 -11.11
N SER A 285 -16.33 5.79 -10.51
CA SER A 285 -16.04 7.10 -11.11
C SER A 285 -14.54 7.41 -11.14
N ALA A 286 -13.80 6.89 -10.15
CA ALA A 286 -12.36 7.02 -10.01
C ALA A 286 -11.58 5.95 -10.81
N GLY A 287 -12.25 4.86 -11.21
CA GLY A 287 -11.67 3.79 -12.05
C GLY A 287 -10.95 2.68 -11.26
N VAL A 288 -11.35 2.45 -10.00
CA VAL A 288 -10.71 1.47 -9.09
C VAL A 288 -11.67 0.37 -8.59
N ASP A 289 -12.86 0.27 -9.18
CA ASP A 289 -13.89 -0.70 -8.78
C ASP A 289 -13.56 -2.15 -9.15
N ASP A 290 -12.66 -2.40 -10.11
CA ASP A 290 -12.11 -3.72 -10.52
C ASP A 290 -13.07 -4.94 -10.31
N PRO A 291 -14.29 -4.91 -10.88
CA PRO A 291 -15.41 -5.77 -10.44
C PRO A 291 -15.26 -7.27 -10.76
N TYR A 292 -14.23 -7.64 -11.53
CA TYR A 292 -13.98 -9.01 -11.97
C TYR A 292 -12.78 -9.64 -11.28
N GLN A 293 -12.17 -8.95 -10.33
CA GLN A 293 -11.04 -9.44 -9.56
C GLN A 293 -11.42 -9.71 -8.09
N HIS A 294 -10.47 -10.26 -7.35
CA HIS A 294 -10.67 -10.72 -5.99
C HIS A 294 -9.59 -10.11 -5.10
N GLY A 295 -9.86 -8.89 -4.62
CA GLY A 295 -8.95 -8.13 -3.78
C GLY A 295 -8.51 -8.87 -2.52
N ARG A 296 -7.34 -8.50 -2.01
CA ARG A 296 -6.73 -9.06 -0.81
C ARG A 296 -6.05 -7.99 0.03
N GLY A 297 -4.73 -7.87 -0.05
CA GLY A 297 -4.00 -6.88 0.72
C GLY A 297 -3.88 -5.58 -0.03
N VAL A 298 -4.03 -4.44 0.67
CA VAL A 298 -3.92 -3.09 0.10
C VAL A 298 -2.95 -2.23 0.90
N ALA A 299 -2.18 -1.37 0.24
CA ALA A 299 -1.36 -0.34 0.89
C ALA A 299 -1.50 1.01 0.17
N LEU A 300 -1.26 2.08 0.92
CA LEU A 300 -1.28 3.48 0.46
C LEU A 300 0.12 4.05 0.48
N ALA A 301 0.50 4.78 -0.57
CA ALA A 301 1.82 5.40 -0.68
C ALA A 301 1.80 6.52 -1.73
N ASP A 302 2.86 7.31 -1.82
CA ASP A 302 3.12 8.23 -2.94
C ASP A 302 4.31 7.67 -3.75
N PHE A 303 4.01 6.88 -4.78
CA PHE A 303 5.03 6.09 -5.50
C PHE A 303 5.79 6.91 -6.56
N ASN A 304 5.19 8.00 -7.05
CA ASN A 304 5.81 8.89 -8.04
C ASN A 304 6.32 10.21 -7.43
N ARG A 305 6.13 10.40 -6.12
CA ARG A 305 6.45 11.62 -5.35
C ARG A 305 5.77 12.85 -5.94
N ASP A 306 4.49 12.73 -6.25
CA ASP A 306 3.68 13.83 -6.79
C ASP A 306 2.76 14.50 -5.75
N GLY A 307 2.89 14.10 -4.47
CA GLY A 307 2.12 14.63 -3.35
C GLY A 307 0.70 14.08 -3.26
N LYS A 308 0.34 13.07 -4.07
CA LYS A 308 -0.94 12.38 -4.00
C LYS A 308 -0.78 10.96 -3.46
N VAL A 309 -1.88 10.44 -2.92
CA VAL A 309 -1.93 9.08 -2.39
C VAL A 309 -2.35 8.11 -3.49
N ASP A 310 -1.44 7.21 -3.82
CA ASP A 310 -1.61 6.09 -4.73
C ASP A 310 -2.11 4.84 -3.99
N ILE A 311 -2.58 3.85 -4.76
CA ILE A 311 -3.12 2.60 -4.21
C ILE A 311 -2.39 1.42 -4.84
N VAL A 312 -1.88 0.51 -4.02
CA VAL A 312 -1.37 -0.80 -4.47
C VAL A 312 -2.18 -1.90 -3.80
N TYR A 313 -2.59 -2.91 -4.56
CA TYR A 313 -3.22 -4.08 -3.95
C TYR A 313 -3.02 -5.37 -4.76
N GLY A 314 -3.17 -6.48 -4.05
CA GLY A 314 -3.03 -7.83 -4.58
C GLY A 314 -4.39 -8.45 -4.90
N ASN A 315 -4.47 -9.16 -6.01
CA ASN A 315 -5.64 -9.94 -6.40
C ASN A 315 -5.37 -11.44 -6.26
N TRP A 316 -6.26 -12.17 -5.59
CA TRP A 316 -6.18 -13.62 -5.37
C TRP A 316 -6.19 -14.38 -6.70
N ASN A 317 -5.03 -14.93 -7.09
CA ASN A 317 -4.82 -15.59 -8.38
C ASN A 317 -5.23 -14.73 -9.59
N GLY A 318 -5.23 -13.41 -9.43
CA GLY A 318 -5.55 -12.43 -10.47
C GLY A 318 -4.45 -11.38 -10.59
N PRO A 319 -4.51 -10.52 -11.62
CA PRO A 319 -3.50 -9.49 -11.84
C PRO A 319 -3.44 -8.47 -10.71
N HIS A 320 -2.26 -8.28 -10.12
CA HIS A 320 -2.03 -7.27 -9.08
C HIS A 320 -2.04 -5.86 -9.68
N ARG A 321 -2.39 -4.86 -8.86
CA ARG A 321 -2.62 -3.47 -9.30
C ARG A 321 -1.67 -2.51 -8.63
N LEU A 322 -1.21 -1.52 -9.39
CA LEU A 322 -0.52 -0.35 -8.87
C LEU A 322 -1.11 0.89 -9.54
N TYR A 323 -1.95 1.62 -8.81
CA TYR A 323 -2.73 2.74 -9.30
C TYR A 323 -2.11 4.07 -8.89
N LEU A 324 -1.68 4.87 -9.87
CA LEU A 324 -1.29 6.25 -9.64
C LEU A 324 -2.49 7.18 -9.65
N GLN A 325 -2.54 8.11 -8.71
CA GLN A 325 -3.58 9.13 -8.63
C GLN A 325 -3.33 10.28 -9.61
N MET A 326 -4.26 10.44 -10.55
CA MET A 326 -4.26 11.48 -11.58
C MET A 326 -5.38 12.48 -11.30
N SER A 327 -5.12 13.77 -11.55
CA SER A 327 -6.16 14.80 -11.55
C SER A 327 -6.32 15.33 -12.96
N THR A 328 -7.50 15.14 -13.55
CA THR A 328 -7.83 15.65 -14.89
C THR A 328 -9.08 16.52 -14.79
N ASN A 329 -8.94 17.81 -15.14
CA ASN A 329 -10.04 18.78 -15.08
C ASN A 329 -10.76 18.84 -13.71
N GLY A 330 -10.01 18.71 -12.61
CA GLY A 330 -10.55 18.71 -11.25
C GLY A 330 -11.24 17.41 -10.82
N LYS A 331 -11.21 16.36 -11.64
CA LYS A 331 -11.69 15.02 -11.28
C LYS A 331 -10.51 14.11 -11.01
N VAL A 332 -10.53 13.47 -9.84
CA VAL A 332 -9.56 12.43 -9.47
C VAL A 332 -9.90 11.14 -10.22
N ARG A 333 -8.88 10.53 -10.80
CA ARG A 333 -8.92 9.20 -11.42
C ARG A 333 -7.64 8.44 -11.09
N PHE A 334 -7.70 7.13 -11.21
CA PHE A 334 -6.54 6.28 -11.04
C PHE A 334 -6.17 5.60 -12.35
N ARG A 335 -4.87 5.44 -12.57
CA ARG A 335 -4.31 4.75 -13.72
C ARG A 335 -3.41 3.61 -13.25
N ASP A 336 -3.74 2.39 -13.66
CA ASP A 336 -2.91 1.21 -13.37
C ASP A 336 -1.61 1.29 -14.18
N ILE A 337 -0.48 1.23 -13.49
CA ILE A 337 0.87 1.23 -14.07
C ILE A 337 1.61 -0.10 -13.84
N ALA A 338 0.93 -1.12 -13.30
CA ALA A 338 1.54 -2.41 -13.01
C ALA A 338 2.22 -2.99 -14.27
N SER A 339 3.51 -3.33 -14.15
CA SER A 339 4.24 -4.01 -15.21
C SER A 339 3.74 -5.45 -15.40
N GLN A 340 4.10 -6.10 -16.50
CA GLN A 340 3.74 -7.51 -16.73
C GLN A 340 4.23 -8.44 -15.62
N LYS A 341 5.43 -8.18 -15.06
CA LYS A 341 5.96 -8.97 -13.94
C LYS A 341 5.24 -8.69 -12.63
N PHE A 342 4.93 -7.41 -12.37
CA PHE A 342 4.23 -6.98 -11.16
C PHE A 342 2.81 -7.52 -11.11
N SER A 343 2.08 -7.41 -12.22
CA SER A 343 0.70 -7.90 -12.38
C SER A 343 0.60 -9.42 -12.54
N MET A 344 1.68 -10.19 -12.43
CA MET A 344 1.60 -11.64 -12.58
C MET A 344 0.77 -12.26 -11.44
N PRO A 345 -0.26 -13.06 -11.75
CA PRO A 345 -1.13 -13.66 -10.74
C PRO A 345 -0.38 -14.51 -9.71
N SER A 346 -0.80 -14.40 -8.45
CA SER A 346 -0.29 -15.21 -7.34
C SER A 346 -1.37 -15.36 -6.25
N PRO A 347 -1.27 -16.36 -5.35
CA PRO A 347 -2.21 -16.52 -4.24
C PRO A 347 -1.85 -15.57 -3.08
N VAL A 348 -1.83 -14.27 -3.39
CA VAL A 348 -1.52 -13.19 -2.45
C VAL A 348 -2.53 -13.13 -1.30
N ARG A 349 -2.04 -12.80 -0.11
CA ARG A 349 -2.85 -12.50 1.07
C ARG A 349 -2.68 -11.07 1.51
N THR A 350 -1.46 -10.64 1.81
CA THR A 350 -1.20 -9.28 2.24
C THR A 350 -0.22 -8.58 1.30
N VAL A 351 -0.33 -7.25 1.25
CA VAL A 351 0.54 -6.36 0.49
C VAL A 351 1.06 -5.30 1.47
N ILE A 352 2.36 -5.10 1.46
CA ILE A 352 3.04 -4.14 2.33
C ILE A 352 3.84 -3.19 1.45
N ALA A 353 3.77 -1.88 1.73
CA ALA A 353 4.58 -0.87 1.07
C ALA A 353 5.46 -0.16 2.11
N ALA A 354 6.78 -0.20 1.95
CA ALA A 354 7.74 0.39 2.89
C ALA A 354 9.09 0.64 2.23
N ASP A 355 9.90 1.51 2.81
CA ASP A 355 11.30 1.78 2.42
C ASP A 355 12.20 0.93 3.34
N PHE A 356 12.59 -0.27 2.89
CA PHE A 356 13.26 -1.25 3.76
C PHE A 356 14.77 -1.06 3.87
N ASP A 357 15.40 -0.43 2.87
CA ASP A 357 16.84 -0.17 2.83
C ASP A 357 17.20 1.31 2.96
N ASN A 358 16.24 2.12 3.40
CA ASN A 358 16.39 3.54 3.65
C ASN A 358 16.92 4.31 2.43
N ASP A 359 16.61 3.87 1.20
CA ASP A 359 17.18 4.40 -0.04
C ASP A 359 16.36 5.52 -0.68
N GLN A 360 15.25 5.91 -0.04
CA GLN A 360 14.24 6.90 -0.44
C GLN A 360 13.14 6.35 -1.35
N GLU A 361 13.34 5.19 -1.98
CA GLU A 361 12.33 4.54 -2.80
C GLU A 361 11.45 3.63 -1.93
N LEU A 362 10.26 3.28 -2.46
CA LEU A 362 9.35 2.38 -1.77
C LEU A 362 9.40 1.01 -2.42
N GLU A 363 9.51 -0.03 -1.60
CA GLU A 363 9.28 -1.40 -2.00
C GLU A 363 7.84 -1.82 -1.73
N VAL A 364 7.33 -2.69 -2.60
CA VAL A 364 6.07 -3.43 -2.44
C VAL A 364 6.41 -4.89 -2.23
N PHE A 365 5.97 -5.45 -1.10
CA PHE A 365 6.09 -6.86 -0.76
C PHE A 365 4.74 -7.57 -0.85
N PHE A 366 4.68 -8.65 -1.63
CA PHE A 366 3.54 -9.53 -1.77
C PHE A 366 3.76 -10.80 -0.93
N ASN A 367 2.95 -10.96 0.11
CA ASN A 367 2.93 -12.19 0.90
C ASN A 367 1.94 -13.19 0.31
N ASN A 368 2.42 -14.37 -0.05
CA ASN A 368 1.68 -15.43 -0.71
C ASN A 368 1.41 -16.60 0.25
N ILE A 369 0.31 -17.31 -0.01
CA ILE A 369 0.01 -18.56 0.69
C ILE A 369 0.36 -19.77 -0.19
N ALA A 370 1.21 -20.65 0.30
CA ALA A 370 1.42 -21.98 -0.27
C ALA A 370 0.26 -22.92 0.13
N TYR A 371 -0.69 -23.17 -0.77
CA TYR A 371 -1.88 -24.00 -0.48
C TYR A 371 -2.19 -25.09 -1.53
N ARG A 372 -1.69 -24.94 -2.77
CA ARG A 372 -1.82 -25.92 -3.86
C ARG A 372 -0.47 -26.25 -4.51
N GLY A 373 0.61 -25.88 -3.83
CA GLY A 373 1.98 -25.95 -4.31
C GLY A 373 2.77 -24.75 -3.79
N SER A 374 4.05 -24.76 -4.14
CA SER A 374 4.99 -23.68 -3.82
C SER A 374 4.51 -22.34 -4.38
N SER A 375 4.58 -21.28 -3.58
CA SER A 375 4.16 -19.92 -3.95
C SER A 375 5.00 -18.91 -3.18
N ALA A 376 6.17 -18.59 -3.74
CA ALA A 376 7.10 -17.64 -3.14
C ALA A 376 6.51 -16.22 -3.02
N ASN A 377 6.82 -15.56 -1.91
CA ASN A 377 6.66 -14.13 -1.74
C ASN A 377 7.51 -13.39 -2.77
N ARG A 378 7.04 -12.21 -3.19
CA ARG A 378 7.68 -11.39 -4.22
C ARG A 378 7.83 -9.97 -3.74
N MET A 379 8.85 -9.29 -4.24
CA MET A 379 9.17 -7.92 -3.84
C MET A 379 9.52 -7.09 -5.05
N PHE A 380 9.12 -5.82 -5.04
CA PHE A 380 9.43 -4.88 -6.11
C PHE A 380 9.80 -3.52 -5.55
N ARG A 381 10.84 -2.90 -6.11
CA ARG A 381 11.11 -1.48 -5.92
C ARG A 381 10.32 -0.67 -6.92
N VAL A 382 9.73 0.42 -6.45
CA VAL A 382 9.06 1.40 -7.30
C VAL A 382 9.86 2.70 -7.23
N SER A 383 10.73 2.90 -8.21
CA SER A 383 11.63 4.05 -8.25
C SER A 383 11.05 5.20 -9.05
N ARG A 384 11.05 6.40 -8.47
CA ARG A 384 10.64 7.61 -9.20
C ARG A 384 11.48 7.81 -10.46
N ARG A 385 10.83 8.20 -11.57
CA ARG A 385 11.52 8.69 -12.77
C ARG A 385 11.03 10.07 -13.12
N GLU A 386 11.96 10.94 -13.46
CA GLU A 386 11.62 12.28 -13.92
C GLU A 386 10.88 12.20 -15.27
N HIS A 387 9.71 12.83 -15.34
CA HIS A 387 8.85 12.94 -16.53
C HIS A 387 8.29 11.62 -17.10
N ALA A 388 8.41 10.51 -16.37
CA ALA A 388 7.92 9.20 -16.78
C ALA A 388 7.29 8.48 -15.60
N ASP A 389 6.51 7.44 -15.89
CA ASP A 389 5.98 6.56 -14.84
C ASP A 389 7.14 5.94 -14.05
N PRO A 390 6.96 5.67 -12.74
CA PRO A 390 7.97 4.99 -11.94
C PRO A 390 8.50 3.71 -12.60
N LEU A 391 9.78 3.42 -12.36
CA LEU A 391 10.38 2.15 -12.75
C LEU A 391 10.02 1.10 -11.70
N ILE A 392 9.42 -0.02 -12.14
CA ILE A 392 9.09 -1.14 -11.27
C ILE A 392 10.11 -2.26 -11.50
N GLU A 393 10.96 -2.52 -10.52
CA GLU A 393 12.01 -3.53 -10.56
C GLU A 393 11.75 -4.65 -9.55
N GLU A 394 11.79 -5.90 -9.99
CA GLU A 394 11.65 -7.06 -9.08
C GLU A 394 12.95 -7.29 -8.31
N LEU A 395 12.85 -7.32 -6.99
CA LEU A 395 13.97 -7.51 -6.08
C LEU A 395 14.08 -8.97 -5.61
N ASN A 396 15.23 -9.31 -5.03
CA ASN A 396 15.44 -10.57 -4.35
C ASN A 396 15.02 -10.42 -2.86
N PRO A 397 13.89 -11.00 -2.42
CA PRO A 397 13.47 -10.89 -1.02
C PRO A 397 14.38 -11.66 -0.05
N GLY A 398 15.29 -12.50 -0.52
CA GLY A 398 16.14 -13.32 0.34
C GLY A 398 15.34 -14.41 1.05
N ASP A 399 15.59 -14.59 2.35
CA ASP A 399 14.92 -15.64 3.14
C ASP A 399 13.41 -15.39 3.27
N ALA A 400 12.97 -14.13 3.15
CA ALA A 400 11.55 -13.76 3.14
C ALA A 400 10.80 -14.25 1.89
N SER A 401 11.47 -14.91 0.94
CA SER A 401 10.82 -15.55 -0.20
C SER A 401 9.83 -16.64 0.21
N GLU A 402 10.10 -17.36 1.31
CA GLU A 402 9.25 -18.44 1.88
C GLU A 402 8.35 -19.18 0.87
N PRO A 403 8.89 -19.92 -0.12
CA PRO A 403 8.11 -20.61 -1.15
C PRO A 403 7.07 -21.60 -0.62
N GLU A 404 7.33 -22.19 0.54
CA GLU A 404 6.40 -23.09 1.23
C GLU A 404 5.65 -22.41 2.40
N GLY A 405 5.85 -21.10 2.55
CA GLY A 405 5.22 -20.29 3.58
C GLY A 405 3.73 -20.19 3.37
N ARG A 406 2.96 -20.39 4.45
CA ARG A 406 1.49 -20.31 4.42
C ARG A 406 1.03 -18.93 4.87
N GLY A 407 1.55 -17.90 4.21
CA GLY A 407 1.34 -16.51 4.58
C GLY A 407 -0.14 -16.15 4.68
N THR A 408 -0.51 -15.45 5.75
CA THR A 408 -1.89 -14.99 6.01
C THR A 408 -1.98 -13.48 6.23
N GLY A 409 -0.88 -12.86 6.64
CA GLY A 409 -0.79 -11.49 7.09
C GLY A 409 0.66 -11.13 7.43
N GLY A 410 0.88 -9.87 7.81
CA GLY A 410 2.19 -9.38 8.21
C GLY A 410 2.18 -7.88 8.44
N ALA A 411 3.18 -7.41 9.17
CA ALA A 411 3.38 -6.01 9.50
C ALA A 411 4.86 -5.65 9.42
N VAL A 412 5.13 -4.35 9.34
CA VAL A 412 6.48 -3.80 9.43
C VAL A 412 6.61 -2.95 10.69
N THR A 413 7.76 -3.07 11.34
CA THR A 413 8.13 -2.22 12.48
C THR A 413 9.63 -2.28 12.71
N ASP A 414 10.21 -1.18 13.20
CA ASP A 414 11.58 -1.16 13.73
C ASP A 414 11.49 -1.31 15.25
N PHE A 415 11.46 -2.57 15.69
CA PHE A 415 11.16 -2.95 17.09
C PHE A 415 12.40 -2.92 18.00
N ASP A 416 13.63 -2.91 17.44
CA ASP A 416 14.85 -2.76 18.22
C ASP A 416 15.47 -1.36 18.15
N GLY A 417 14.87 -0.46 17.35
CA GLY A 417 15.19 0.95 17.30
C GLY A 417 16.48 1.26 16.54
N ASP A 418 16.86 0.42 15.58
CA ASP A 418 18.07 0.60 14.79
C ASP A 418 17.85 1.46 13.52
N GLY A 419 16.59 1.76 13.21
CA GLY A 419 16.19 2.58 12.07
C GLY A 419 15.97 1.82 10.76
N LEU A 420 16.10 0.49 10.77
CA LEU A 420 15.72 -0.37 9.66
C LEU A 420 14.41 -1.06 10.00
N LEU A 421 13.49 -1.10 9.03
CA LEU A 421 12.21 -1.77 9.22
C LEU A 421 12.38 -3.29 9.17
N ASP A 422 11.85 -3.96 10.17
CA ASP A 422 11.77 -5.42 10.22
C ASP A 422 10.44 -5.90 9.66
N LEU A 423 10.47 -7.10 9.06
CA LEU A 423 9.29 -7.73 8.49
C LEU A 423 8.85 -8.90 9.37
N VAL A 424 7.59 -8.84 9.83
CA VAL A 424 6.94 -9.92 10.58
C VAL A 424 5.85 -10.53 9.72
N LEU A 425 5.95 -11.83 9.47
CA LEU A 425 4.96 -12.59 8.69
C LEU A 425 4.23 -13.59 9.57
N SER A 426 2.91 -13.59 9.45
CA SER A 426 2.05 -14.60 10.04
C SER A 426 1.76 -15.71 9.03
N HIS A 427 1.55 -16.90 9.55
CA HIS A 427 1.22 -18.07 8.75
C HIS A 427 0.05 -18.82 9.36
N GLY A 428 -0.80 -19.36 8.50
CA GLY A 428 -1.97 -20.08 8.95
C GLY A 428 -2.93 -20.40 7.82
N GLU A 429 -4.20 -20.58 8.19
CA GLU A 429 -5.29 -21.03 7.33
C GLU A 429 -5.19 -22.48 6.83
N SER A 430 -4.19 -22.81 6.02
CA SER A 430 -4.11 -24.15 5.39
C SER A 430 -3.45 -25.20 6.28
N MET A 431 -2.57 -24.79 7.20
CA MET A 431 -1.95 -25.60 8.26
C MET A 431 -1.25 -24.68 9.26
N ALA A 432 -1.08 -25.16 10.48
CA ALA A 432 -0.39 -24.44 11.55
C ALA A 432 1.10 -24.24 11.23
N GLN A 433 1.61 -23.04 11.49
CA GLN A 433 3.01 -22.65 11.29
C GLN A 433 3.34 -21.46 12.22
N PRO A 434 4.52 -21.43 12.86
CA PRO A 434 4.96 -20.29 13.68
C PRO A 434 5.20 -19.05 12.82
N LEU A 435 5.28 -17.89 13.46
CA LEU A 435 5.63 -16.62 12.82
C LEU A 435 7.08 -16.65 12.29
N SER A 436 7.33 -15.87 11.24
CA SER A 436 8.68 -15.57 10.74
C SER A 436 9.03 -14.11 10.94
N ILE A 437 10.26 -13.86 11.39
CA ILE A 437 10.86 -12.53 11.57
C ILE A 437 12.03 -12.39 10.62
N PHE A 438 12.07 -11.28 9.90
CA PHE A 438 13.12 -10.97 8.92
C PHE A 438 13.71 -9.59 9.18
N ARG A 439 15.03 -9.48 9.09
CA ARG A 439 15.80 -8.23 9.25
C ARG A 439 16.28 -7.73 7.90
N GLY A 440 16.29 -6.41 7.72
CA GLY A 440 16.88 -5.76 6.55
C GLY A 440 18.40 -5.95 6.49
N ASN A 441 18.92 -6.34 5.34
CA ASN A 441 20.36 -6.56 5.13
C ASN A 441 21.05 -5.40 4.41
N GLN A 442 20.29 -4.42 3.95
CA GLN A 442 20.75 -3.29 3.16
C GLN A 442 20.42 -2.00 3.90
N GLY A 443 21.02 -0.88 3.51
CA GLY A 443 20.61 0.42 4.06
C GLY A 443 21.16 0.83 5.43
N GLN A 444 21.91 -0.01 6.15
CA GLN A 444 22.42 0.31 7.50
C GLN A 444 23.21 1.62 7.64
N SER A 445 23.80 2.12 6.54
CA SER A 445 24.57 3.37 6.53
C SER A 445 23.76 4.58 6.03
N ASN A 446 22.51 4.37 5.63
CA ASN A 446 21.64 5.41 5.12
C ASN A 446 21.01 6.18 6.28
N ASN A 447 20.80 7.47 6.02
CA ASN A 447 20.06 8.31 6.93
C ASN A 447 18.59 7.91 6.93
N TRP A 448 17.93 8.12 8.05
CA TRP A 448 16.50 7.88 8.21
C TRP A 448 15.89 8.88 9.19
N LEU A 449 14.58 9.00 9.16
CA LEU A 449 13.80 9.74 10.14
C LEU A 449 12.44 9.05 10.32
N ARG A 450 12.02 8.88 11.57
CA ARG A 450 10.71 8.29 11.91
C ARG A 450 9.86 9.36 12.60
N VAL A 451 8.59 9.48 12.20
CA VAL A 451 7.70 10.52 12.73
C VAL A 451 6.41 9.89 13.26
N ILE A 452 6.11 10.14 14.54
CA ILE A 452 4.92 9.67 15.24
C ILE A 452 3.98 10.87 15.47
N PRO A 453 2.95 11.07 14.64
CA PRO A 453 1.96 12.09 14.91
C PRO A 453 0.98 11.63 16.01
N ARG A 454 0.68 12.51 16.97
CA ARG A 454 -0.26 12.24 18.07
C ARG A 454 -1.59 12.97 17.86
N THR A 455 -2.70 12.39 18.29
CA THR A 455 -4.01 13.05 18.34
C THR A 455 -4.04 14.10 19.45
N LYS A 456 -5.15 14.86 19.54
CA LYS A 456 -5.38 15.80 20.65
C LYS A 456 -5.53 15.12 22.01
N PHE A 457 -5.77 13.80 22.03
CA PHE A 457 -5.89 12.98 23.23
C PHE A 457 -4.57 12.29 23.61
N GLY A 458 -3.57 12.31 22.71
CA GLY A 458 -2.25 11.72 22.95
C GLY A 458 -2.05 10.33 22.31
N ALA A 459 -3.09 9.73 21.76
CA ALA A 459 -3.00 8.50 20.98
C ALA A 459 -2.30 8.72 19.63
N PHE A 460 -2.04 7.64 18.89
CA PHE A 460 -1.45 7.72 17.55
C PHE A 460 -2.47 8.27 16.54
N ALA A 461 -2.03 9.20 15.69
CA ALA A 461 -2.91 9.86 14.72
C ALA A 461 -3.04 9.06 13.41
N ARG A 462 -3.69 7.90 13.47
CA ARG A 462 -4.10 7.14 12.28
C ARG A 462 -5.01 7.99 11.37
N GLY A 463 -4.79 7.92 10.07
CA GLY A 463 -5.33 8.80 9.03
C GLY A 463 -4.53 10.09 8.80
N ALA A 464 -3.49 10.40 9.58
CA ALA A 464 -2.67 11.58 9.37
C ALA A 464 -1.77 11.46 8.12
N LYS A 465 -1.52 12.59 7.48
CA LYS A 465 -0.57 12.73 6.37
C LYS A 465 0.69 13.43 6.86
N VAL A 466 1.84 12.82 6.63
CA VAL A 466 3.15 13.36 6.99
C VAL A 466 3.95 13.62 5.72
N VAL A 467 4.39 14.86 5.53
CA VAL A 467 5.25 15.27 4.43
C VAL A 467 6.59 15.70 4.99
N LEU A 468 7.65 15.02 4.58
CA LEU A 468 9.03 15.35 4.91
C LEU A 468 9.68 16.04 3.71
N TYR A 469 10.22 17.23 3.92
CA TYR A 469 11.03 17.93 2.93
C TYR A 469 12.50 17.67 3.20
N THR A 470 13.23 17.42 2.13
CA THR A 470 14.66 17.14 2.16
C THR A 470 15.44 18.24 1.46
N LYS A 471 16.72 18.37 1.75
CA LYS A 471 17.57 19.41 1.15
C LYS A 471 17.78 19.22 -0.35
N LYS A 472 17.69 18.00 -0.88
CA LYS A 472 18.00 17.71 -2.29
C LYS A 472 16.91 16.91 -3.00
N SER A 473 16.31 15.92 -2.34
CA SER A 473 15.37 14.99 -2.97
C SER A 473 13.93 15.48 -3.05
N GLY A 474 13.63 16.64 -2.46
CA GLY A 474 12.28 17.23 -2.44
C GLY A 474 11.40 16.65 -1.33
N ALA A 475 10.10 16.55 -1.61
CA ALA A 475 9.08 16.11 -0.65
C ALA A 475 8.87 14.59 -0.70
N HIS A 476 8.71 13.99 0.47
CA HIS A 476 8.35 12.59 0.68
C HIS A 476 7.06 12.54 1.49
N LEU A 477 6.05 11.82 0.99
CA LEU A 477 4.76 11.67 1.67
C LEU A 477 4.64 10.28 2.29
N ARG A 478 4.14 10.22 3.52
CA ARG A 478 3.67 9.00 4.19
C ARG A 478 2.28 9.25 4.78
N VAL A 479 1.46 8.20 4.78
CA VAL A 479 0.17 8.18 5.46
C VAL A 479 0.34 7.27 6.67
N ILE A 480 -0.12 7.70 7.84
CA ILE A 480 -0.33 6.80 8.96
C ILE A 480 -1.65 6.11 8.67
N ASP A 481 -1.66 4.97 8.02
CA ASP A 481 -2.92 4.31 7.69
C ASP A 481 -3.65 3.82 8.94
N GLY A 482 -4.98 3.79 8.88
CA GLY A 482 -5.82 3.17 9.91
C GLY A 482 -6.07 1.69 9.69
N GLY A 483 -5.36 1.06 8.77
CA GLY A 483 -5.59 -0.30 8.30
C GLY A 483 -4.86 -0.50 6.97
N SER A 484 -4.22 -1.65 6.81
CA SER A 484 -3.38 -1.94 5.65
C SER A 484 -3.10 -3.44 5.54
N GLY A 485 -2.64 -3.86 4.36
CA GLY A 485 -2.54 -5.26 4.02
C GLY A 485 -3.92 -5.93 4.05
N TYR A 486 -3.96 -7.18 4.49
CA TYR A 486 -5.18 -7.95 4.70
C TYR A 486 -5.21 -8.40 6.16
N LEU A 487 -6.26 -8.01 6.90
CA LEU A 487 -6.43 -8.32 8.33
C LEU A 487 -5.41 -7.65 9.27
N CYS A 488 -4.56 -6.75 8.75
CA CYS A 488 -3.39 -6.22 9.44
C CYS A 488 -3.44 -4.70 9.61
N GLU A 489 -2.48 -4.18 10.36
CA GLU A 489 -2.27 -2.76 10.58
C GLU A 489 -0.77 -2.52 10.83
N MET A 490 -0.14 -1.64 10.04
CA MET A 490 1.28 -1.31 10.24
C MET A 490 1.49 -0.49 11.52
N GLU A 491 2.77 -0.32 11.90
CA GLU A 491 3.10 0.61 12.97
C GLU A 491 2.61 2.03 12.65
N PRO A 492 2.12 2.79 13.64
CA PRO A 492 1.59 4.13 13.41
C PRO A 492 2.72 5.18 13.31
N VAL A 493 3.70 4.91 12.43
CA VAL A 493 4.93 5.69 12.25
C VAL A 493 5.16 5.99 10.78
N ALA A 494 5.36 7.26 10.46
CA ALA A 494 5.83 7.65 9.13
C ALA A 494 7.35 7.43 9.08
N HIS A 495 7.76 6.35 8.44
CA HIS A 495 9.17 6.02 8.20
C HIS A 495 9.68 6.64 6.89
N PHE A 496 10.82 7.34 6.98
CA PHE A 496 11.50 7.95 5.86
C PHE A 496 12.94 7.46 5.78
N GLY A 497 13.25 6.65 4.77
CA GLY A 497 14.61 6.46 4.30
C GLY A 497 15.09 7.68 3.54
N LEU A 498 16.30 8.14 3.84
CA LEU A 498 16.86 9.38 3.30
C LEU A 498 18.14 9.14 2.51
N GLY A 499 18.62 7.91 2.39
CA GLY A 499 19.86 7.60 1.68
C GLY A 499 21.02 8.40 2.27
N LYS A 500 21.55 9.35 1.51
CA LYS A 500 22.59 10.30 1.96
C LYS A 500 22.09 11.75 2.08
N ASP A 501 20.81 11.98 1.88
CA ASP A 501 20.21 13.30 2.03
C ASP A 501 19.89 13.61 3.50
N GLU A 502 19.54 14.86 3.76
CA GLU A 502 19.13 15.34 5.08
C GLU A 502 17.73 15.95 5.00
N ALA A 503 16.91 15.68 6.02
CA ALA A 503 15.66 16.36 6.22
C ALA A 503 15.87 17.84 6.53
N SER A 504 15.00 18.70 6.01
CA SER A 504 15.02 20.15 6.25
C SER A 504 13.80 20.61 7.06
N SER A 505 12.62 20.09 6.75
CA SER A 505 11.38 20.40 7.48
C SER A 505 10.36 19.28 7.36
N ILE A 506 9.39 19.28 8.27
CA ILE A 506 8.25 18.37 8.29
C ILE A 506 6.95 19.15 8.33
N GLU A 507 5.92 18.58 7.72
CA GLU A 507 4.53 18.98 7.85
C GLU A 507 3.68 17.75 8.22
N VAL A 508 2.87 17.87 9.27
CA VAL A 508 1.85 16.87 9.64
C VAL A 508 0.48 17.50 9.43
N THR A 509 -0.42 16.80 8.75
CA THR A 509 -1.83 17.16 8.58
C THR A 509 -2.73 16.09 9.19
N TRP A 510 -3.62 16.47 10.09
CA TRP A 510 -4.57 15.59 10.78
C TRP A 510 -5.89 15.46 10.01
N PRO A 511 -6.73 14.45 10.33
CA PRO A 511 -7.99 14.21 9.60
C PRO A 511 -8.99 15.38 9.59
N ASP A 512 -8.93 16.28 10.58
CA ASP A 512 -9.72 17.53 10.63
C ASP A 512 -9.19 18.66 9.72
N GLY A 513 -8.06 18.45 9.05
CA GLY A 513 -7.41 19.43 8.20
C GLY A 513 -6.49 20.41 8.94
N ARG A 514 -6.36 20.31 10.28
CA ARG A 514 -5.31 21.04 10.98
C ARG A 514 -3.95 20.51 10.55
N PHE A 515 -2.97 21.40 10.56
CA PHE A 515 -1.60 21.04 10.23
C PHE A 515 -0.60 21.75 11.14
N LEU A 516 0.62 21.21 11.18
CA LEU A 516 1.76 21.81 11.85
C LEU A 516 3.00 21.58 11.01
N SER A 517 3.77 22.65 10.80
CA SER A 517 5.03 22.62 10.05
C SER A 517 6.18 23.09 10.93
N ARG A 518 7.33 22.42 10.88
CA ARG A 518 8.54 22.85 11.58
C ARG A 518 9.82 22.43 10.86
N GLY A 519 10.89 23.21 11.07
CA GLY A 519 12.24 22.81 10.65
C GLY A 519 12.75 21.60 11.44
N ILE A 520 13.62 20.81 10.81
CA ILE A 520 14.33 19.68 11.38
C ILE A 520 15.81 20.06 11.57
N ALA A 521 16.31 19.93 12.79
CA ALA A 521 17.72 20.14 13.07
C ALA A 521 18.56 18.92 12.67
N LYS A 522 19.81 19.14 12.26
CA LYS A 522 20.73 18.05 11.90
C LYS A 522 20.95 17.03 13.03
N SER A 523 20.84 17.45 14.30
CA SER A 523 20.93 16.56 15.47
C SER A 523 19.73 15.62 15.64
N GLU A 524 18.64 15.86 14.91
CA GLU A 524 17.41 15.05 14.92
C GLU A 524 17.42 13.96 13.83
N MET A 525 18.42 13.94 12.95
CA MET A 525 18.59 12.87 11.97
C MET A 525 18.82 11.52 12.65
N ASN A 526 18.33 10.44 12.05
CA ASN A 526 18.44 9.06 12.58
C ASN A 526 17.82 8.94 13.97
N SER A 527 16.63 9.51 14.13
CA SER A 527 15.87 9.47 15.38
C SER A 527 14.36 9.39 15.11
N VAL A 528 13.62 9.13 16.19
CA VAL A 528 12.16 9.12 16.20
C VAL A 528 11.67 10.47 16.74
N LEU A 529 10.77 11.12 16.01
CA LEU A 529 10.18 12.41 16.37
C LEU A 529 8.70 12.24 16.68
N GLU A 530 8.30 12.61 17.90
CA GLU A 530 6.88 12.74 18.22
C GLU A 530 6.36 14.14 17.90
N ILE A 531 5.26 14.21 17.16
CA ILE A 531 4.62 15.47 16.75
C ILE A 531 3.21 15.53 17.33
N HIS A 532 3.05 16.37 18.35
CA HIS A 532 1.77 16.54 19.02
C HIS A 532 0.80 17.40 18.21
N TYR A 533 -0.49 17.10 18.34
CA TYR A 533 -1.57 17.90 17.80
C TYR A 533 -1.49 19.37 18.27
N PRO A 534 -1.65 20.35 17.37
CA PRO A 534 -1.51 21.77 17.70
C PRO A 534 -2.65 22.25 18.61
N LYS A 535 -2.28 22.85 19.76
CA LYS A 535 -3.24 23.35 20.77
C LYS A 535 -3.90 24.69 20.39
N ASP A 536 -3.25 25.52 19.58
CA ASP A 536 -3.74 26.83 19.13
C ASP A 536 -3.85 26.88 17.59
N GLU A 537 -4.84 27.63 17.06
CA GLU A 537 -4.96 27.91 15.60
C GLU A 537 -3.75 28.68 15.04
N ASN A 538 -3.01 29.39 15.90
CA ASN A 538 -1.83 30.18 15.56
C ASN A 538 -0.53 29.53 16.06
N GLY A 539 -0.38 28.22 15.86
CA GLY A 539 0.75 27.40 16.33
C GLY A 539 2.13 27.85 15.83
N ARG A 540 2.61 29.01 16.28
CA ARG A 540 4.03 29.38 16.26
C ARG A 540 4.66 28.78 17.52
N ILE A 541 4.90 27.48 17.47
CA ILE A 541 6.01 26.93 18.25
C ILE A 541 7.25 27.71 17.78
N GLN A 542 8.16 28.07 18.71
CA GLN A 542 9.49 28.59 18.36
C GLN A 542 10.23 27.49 17.56
N SER A 543 9.92 27.40 16.27
CA SER A 543 10.49 26.43 15.36
C SER A 543 11.73 27.03 14.73
N LEU A 544 12.73 26.17 14.48
CA LEU A 544 13.76 26.47 13.50
C LEU A 544 13.09 26.99 12.21
N GLU A 545 13.76 27.92 11.55
CA GLU A 545 13.32 28.45 10.25
C GLU A 545 12.98 27.30 9.30
N ILE A 546 11.79 27.35 8.70
CA ILE A 546 11.31 26.27 7.83
C ILE A 546 12.00 26.39 6.48
N GLU A 547 12.86 25.42 6.18
CA GLU A 547 13.47 25.25 4.85
C GLU A 547 12.68 24.18 4.07
N CYS A 548 12.04 24.58 2.98
CA CYS A 548 11.16 23.73 2.19
C CYS A 548 11.88 22.79 1.20
N GLY A 549 13.19 22.95 1.04
CA GLY A 549 13.96 22.14 0.10
C GLY A 549 13.73 22.52 -1.36
N GLN A 550 14.29 21.73 -2.27
CA GLN A 550 14.25 21.99 -3.71
C GLN A 550 12.82 21.85 -4.28
N GLY A 551 12.38 22.83 -5.08
CA GLY A 551 11.06 22.86 -5.73
C GLY A 551 9.94 23.45 -4.87
N PHE A 552 10.21 23.81 -3.61
CA PHE A 552 9.20 24.31 -2.69
C PHE A 552 9.62 25.63 -2.05
N SER A 553 8.63 26.48 -1.76
CA SER A 553 8.83 27.76 -1.10
C SER A 553 7.83 27.95 0.04
N LEU A 554 8.25 28.67 1.08
CA LEU A 554 7.41 28.93 2.23
C LEU A 554 6.31 29.94 1.83
N ASN A 555 5.05 29.55 2.00
CA ASN A 555 3.91 30.44 1.76
C ASN A 555 3.58 31.27 3.02
N GLU A 556 2.63 32.20 2.87
CA GLU A 556 2.20 33.12 3.95
C GLU A 556 1.65 32.40 5.18
N ASN A 557 1.14 31.17 5.01
CA ASN A 557 0.60 30.33 6.07
C ASN A 557 1.66 29.47 6.76
N GLY A 558 2.94 29.64 6.43
CA GLY A 558 4.05 28.87 7.01
C GLY A 558 4.11 27.42 6.50
N ARG A 559 3.52 27.13 5.34
CA ARG A 559 3.59 25.80 4.68
C ARG A 559 4.52 25.85 3.49
N CYS A 560 5.16 24.72 3.22
CA CYS A 560 5.91 24.54 2.00
C CYS A 560 4.95 24.29 0.84
N ALA A 561 4.86 25.27 -0.05
CA ALA A 561 4.05 25.22 -1.25
C ALA A 561 4.93 24.91 -2.46
N ASP A 562 4.36 24.16 -3.38
CA ASP A 562 4.96 23.89 -4.68
C ASP A 562 5.28 25.21 -5.39
N THR A 563 6.49 25.32 -5.92
CA THR A 563 6.94 26.54 -6.60
C THR A 563 6.67 26.41 -8.08
N ASP A 564 5.84 27.30 -8.64
CA ASP A 564 5.61 27.28 -10.09
C ASP A 564 6.84 27.80 -10.84
N GLU A 565 7.73 26.88 -11.26
CA GLU A 565 8.95 27.26 -11.99
C GLU A 565 8.63 27.82 -13.38
N CYS A 566 7.48 27.48 -13.96
CA CYS A 566 7.05 28.02 -15.24
C CYS A 566 6.74 29.52 -15.14
N ILE A 567 6.23 29.98 -13.99
CA ILE A 567 6.01 31.39 -13.69
C ILE A 567 7.31 32.05 -13.23
N GLN A 568 8.04 31.42 -12.30
CA GLN A 568 9.23 32.01 -11.70
C GLN A 568 10.39 32.13 -12.69
N PHE A 569 10.50 31.19 -13.63
CA PHE A 569 11.56 31.12 -14.63
C PHE A 569 10.96 30.97 -16.05
N PRO A 570 10.54 32.08 -16.70
CA PRO A 570 9.82 32.05 -17.99
C PRO A 570 10.56 31.40 -19.18
N PHE A 571 11.86 31.11 -19.04
CA PHE A 571 12.70 30.45 -20.04
C PHE A 571 13.35 29.16 -19.51
N VAL A 572 12.74 28.54 -18.50
CA VAL A 572 13.25 27.31 -17.88
C VAL A 572 13.30 26.14 -18.87
N CYS A 573 12.41 26.16 -19.86
CA CYS A 573 12.36 25.14 -20.90
C CYS A 573 13.23 25.45 -22.12
N PRO A 574 13.88 24.43 -22.71
CA PRO A 574 14.72 24.61 -23.88
C PRO A 574 13.87 24.90 -25.13
N ARG A 575 14.49 25.49 -26.16
CA ARG A 575 13.77 25.99 -27.35
C ARG A 575 13.05 24.90 -28.15
N ASP A 576 13.54 23.66 -28.11
CA ASP A 576 12.93 22.49 -28.77
C ASP A 576 11.70 21.96 -28.02
N LYS A 577 11.57 22.27 -26.72
CA LYS A 577 10.44 21.91 -25.87
C LYS A 577 9.89 23.13 -25.11
N PRO A 578 9.38 24.16 -25.80
CA PRO A 578 9.16 25.47 -25.19
C PRO A 578 7.95 25.55 -24.25
N ILE A 579 7.13 24.51 -24.14
CA ILE A 579 5.96 24.52 -23.26
C ILE A 579 6.37 23.97 -21.89
N CYS A 580 6.34 24.83 -20.88
CA CYS A 580 6.52 24.46 -19.47
C CYS A 580 5.19 24.00 -18.85
N ILE A 581 5.25 22.95 -18.04
CA ILE A 581 4.16 22.42 -17.22
C ILE A 581 4.68 22.31 -15.79
N ASN A 582 4.05 23.01 -14.85
CA ASN A 582 4.40 22.90 -13.44
C ASN A 582 4.02 21.50 -12.90
N THR A 583 4.86 20.94 -12.03
CA THR A 583 4.67 19.62 -11.38
C THR A 583 5.02 19.72 -9.91
N TYR A 584 4.59 18.76 -9.08
CA TYR A 584 4.91 18.81 -7.65
C TYR A 584 6.42 18.68 -7.40
N GLY A 585 7.03 19.74 -6.88
CA GLY A 585 8.46 19.87 -6.60
C GLY A 585 9.33 20.06 -7.85
N GLY A 586 8.79 20.48 -8.99
CA GLY A 586 9.55 20.68 -10.23
C GLY A 586 8.71 21.02 -11.44
N TYR A 587 9.26 20.91 -12.66
CA TYR A 587 8.53 21.22 -13.90
C TYR A 587 8.86 20.24 -15.03
N LYS A 588 7.97 20.11 -16.01
CA LYS A 588 8.18 19.33 -17.24
C LYS A 588 8.12 20.22 -18.47
N CYS A 589 9.06 20.00 -19.39
CA CYS A 589 9.09 20.68 -20.69
C CYS A 589 8.60 19.76 -21.80
N ARG A 590 7.67 20.25 -22.64
CA ARG A 590 7.17 19.50 -23.81
C ARG A 590 7.25 20.29 -25.12
N PRO A 591 7.31 19.60 -26.27
CA PRO A 591 7.22 20.24 -27.58
C PRO A 591 5.90 20.99 -27.78
N ASN A 592 5.92 22.07 -28.55
CA ASN A 592 4.71 22.74 -29.01
C ASN A 592 4.13 22.04 -30.24
N ARG A 593 3.61 20.81 -30.04
CA ARG A 593 2.96 20.05 -31.11
C ARG A 593 1.52 20.54 -31.28
N LYS A 594 1.22 21.15 -32.44
CA LYS A 594 -0.16 21.48 -32.83
C LYS A 594 -0.82 20.26 -33.47
N CYS A 595 -1.96 19.84 -32.93
CA CYS A 595 -2.75 18.74 -33.47
C CYS A 595 -3.87 19.25 -34.38
N SER A 596 -4.26 18.42 -35.35
CA SER A 596 -5.37 18.67 -36.27
C SER A 596 -6.71 18.79 -35.51
N ARG A 597 -7.70 19.46 -36.09
CA ARG A 597 -9.04 19.58 -35.51
C ARG A 597 -9.62 18.19 -35.17
N GLY A 598 -10.05 18.00 -33.93
CA GLY A 598 -10.52 16.69 -33.42
C GLY A 598 -9.45 15.86 -32.71
N PHE A 599 -8.21 16.36 -32.61
CA PHE A 599 -7.12 15.72 -31.86
C PHE A 599 -6.43 16.73 -30.94
N GLU A 600 -5.99 16.28 -29.78
CA GLU A 600 -5.16 17.02 -28.83
C GLU A 600 -3.81 16.33 -28.64
N PRO A 601 -2.74 17.04 -28.24
CA PRO A 601 -1.49 16.39 -27.89
C PRO A 601 -1.71 15.42 -26.72
N ASN A 602 -1.13 14.24 -26.79
CA ASN A 602 -1.06 13.35 -25.63
C ASN A 602 -0.26 14.00 -24.48
N GLU A 603 -0.29 13.41 -23.27
CA GLU A 603 0.28 14.02 -22.06
C GLU A 603 1.74 14.45 -22.20
N ASP A 604 2.57 13.68 -22.91
CA ASP A 604 3.99 13.99 -23.17
C ASP A 604 4.20 14.90 -24.40
N GLY A 605 3.14 15.26 -25.12
CA GLY A 605 3.17 16.13 -26.31
C GLY A 605 3.84 15.48 -27.52
N THR A 606 4.10 14.17 -27.48
CA THR A 606 4.82 13.46 -28.54
C THR A 606 3.90 12.95 -29.65
N ALA A 607 2.60 12.87 -29.44
CA ALA A 607 1.60 12.39 -30.40
C ALA A 607 0.29 13.19 -30.30
N CYS A 608 -0.61 13.01 -31.26
CA CYS A 608 -1.96 13.59 -31.24
C CYS A 608 -2.98 12.48 -30.99
N VAL A 609 -3.77 12.60 -29.93
CA VAL A 609 -4.85 11.68 -29.54
C VAL A 609 -6.21 12.28 -29.86
N GLY A 610 -7.15 11.46 -30.32
CA GLY A 610 -8.46 11.92 -30.75
C GLY A 610 -9.32 12.37 -29.57
N LEU A 611 -10.02 13.49 -29.71
CA LEU A 611 -10.93 14.08 -28.72
C LEU A 611 -12.23 13.24 -28.49
N TRP A 612 -12.33 12.05 -29.07
CA TRP A 612 -13.54 11.21 -29.10
C TRP A 612 -13.26 9.73 -28.75
N MET A 613 -12.41 9.47 -27.76
CA MET A 613 -12.20 8.11 -27.24
C MET A 613 -12.14 8.05 -25.70
N VAL A 614 -12.95 8.87 -25.02
CA VAL A 614 -13.16 8.72 -23.58
C VAL A 614 -14.67 8.69 -23.30
N ALA A 615 -15.15 7.48 -23.00
CA ALA A 615 -16.49 7.07 -22.59
C ALA A 615 -17.54 6.83 -23.70
N ALA A 616 -18.08 5.60 -23.67
CA ALA A 616 -19.25 5.06 -24.38
C ALA A 616 -19.11 4.78 -25.89
N GLU A 617 -18.72 3.55 -26.23
CA GLU A 617 -19.50 2.61 -27.08
C GLU A 617 -18.63 1.42 -27.53
N PHE A 618 -18.40 0.48 -26.62
CA PHE A 618 -18.10 -0.92 -26.99
C PHE A 618 -19.41 -1.74 -27.07
N SER A 619 -20.51 -1.10 -27.48
CA SER A 619 -21.85 -1.72 -27.53
C SER A 619 -22.60 -1.52 -28.85
N PHE A 620 -21.94 -1.04 -29.92
CA PHE A 620 -22.54 -0.93 -31.26
C PHE A 620 -21.83 -1.76 -32.34
N CYS A 621 -21.08 -2.79 -31.94
CA CYS A 621 -20.54 -3.80 -32.87
C CYS A 621 -20.89 -5.25 -32.48
N LEU A 622 -21.96 -5.43 -31.67
CA LEU A 622 -22.49 -6.75 -31.32
C LEU A 622 -24.01 -6.86 -31.50
N THR A 623 -24.64 -5.91 -32.19
CA THR A 623 -26.10 -5.91 -32.48
C THR A 623 -26.40 -5.81 -33.97
N LEU A 624 -25.42 -6.17 -34.81
CA LEU A 624 -25.62 -6.42 -36.25
C LEU A 624 -25.04 -7.80 -36.66
N TRP A 625 -25.06 -8.75 -35.73
CA TRP A 625 -24.59 -10.14 -35.91
C TRP A 625 -25.60 -11.18 -35.42
N ILE A 626 -26.83 -10.75 -35.10
CA ILE A 626 -27.96 -11.64 -34.79
C ILE A 626 -29.17 -11.11 -35.56
N GLU A 627 -29.07 -11.09 -36.88
CA GLU A 627 -30.19 -11.05 -37.83
C GLU A 627 -29.58 -11.08 -39.24
N LEU A 628 -29.21 -12.28 -39.69
CA LEU A 628 -29.11 -12.73 -41.08
C LEU A 628 -28.45 -14.11 -41.04
N GLY A 629 -29.28 -15.14 -41.02
CA GLY A 629 -28.84 -16.53 -41.11
C GLY A 629 -28.25 -16.86 -42.48
N ASP A 630 -27.34 -17.84 -42.47
CA ASP A 630 -27.00 -18.76 -43.54
C ASP A 630 -26.91 -18.22 -44.97
N ALA A 631 -25.73 -17.68 -45.33
CA ALA A 631 -25.03 -18.00 -46.58
C ALA A 631 -23.63 -17.35 -46.60
N CYS A 632 -22.64 -18.08 -47.14
CA CYS A 632 -21.26 -17.66 -47.45
C CYS A 632 -20.13 -18.10 -46.49
N LEU A 633 -20.11 -19.39 -46.13
CA LEU A 633 -18.86 -20.13 -45.93
C LEU A 633 -18.27 -20.49 -47.31
N GLY A 634 -17.22 -19.78 -47.73
CA GLY A 634 -16.53 -20.11 -48.98
C GLY A 634 -15.41 -19.18 -49.46
N LEU A 635 -15.14 -18.06 -48.77
CA LEU A 635 -14.19 -17.04 -49.29
C LEU A 635 -13.20 -16.48 -48.25
N LEU A 636 -12.98 -17.19 -47.15
CA LEU A 636 -12.07 -16.78 -46.06
C LEU A 636 -10.95 -17.79 -45.79
N TRP A 637 -10.49 -18.51 -46.82
CA TRP A 637 -9.30 -19.37 -46.70
C TRP A 637 -8.08 -18.91 -47.52
N ASP A 638 -8.24 -18.00 -48.49
CA ASP A 638 -7.14 -17.55 -49.36
C ASP A 638 -6.46 -16.22 -48.97
N LEU A 639 -6.87 -15.58 -47.87
CA LEU A 639 -6.25 -14.34 -47.37
C LEU A 639 -5.37 -14.51 -46.12
N ALA A 640 -5.38 -15.69 -45.50
CA ALA A 640 -4.61 -15.96 -44.27
C ALA A 640 -3.18 -16.48 -44.51
N VAL A 641 -2.76 -16.70 -45.75
CA VAL A 641 -1.43 -17.27 -46.09
C VAL A 641 -0.43 -16.21 -46.61
N MET A 642 -0.84 -14.94 -46.77
CA MET A 642 0.04 -13.86 -47.28
C MET A 642 0.52 -12.84 -46.24
N TRP A 643 0.35 -13.08 -44.94
CA TRP A 643 0.77 -12.14 -43.88
C TRP A 643 1.79 -12.69 -42.88
N LEU A 644 2.44 -13.81 -43.22
CA LEU A 644 3.61 -14.35 -42.51
C LEU A 644 4.82 -14.41 -43.46
N SER A 645 5.24 -13.27 -44.01
CA SER A 645 6.61 -13.05 -44.51
C SER A 645 6.84 -11.61 -44.96
N SER A 646 7.31 -10.75 -44.05
CA SER A 646 8.34 -9.72 -44.29
C SER A 646 8.28 -8.64 -43.21
N GLY A 647 9.33 -8.56 -42.39
CA GLY A 647 9.55 -7.43 -41.52
C GLY A 647 10.13 -6.24 -42.29
N SER A 648 9.70 -5.02 -41.97
CA SER A 648 10.54 -3.83 -41.79
C SER A 648 9.68 -2.57 -41.62
N LEU A 649 10.15 -1.68 -40.74
CA LEU A 649 9.60 -0.36 -40.46
C LEU A 649 9.72 0.57 -41.68
N SER A 650 8.69 1.38 -41.95
CA SER A 650 8.84 2.83 -42.19
C SER A 650 7.49 3.54 -42.42
N ALA A 651 7.48 4.82 -42.05
CA ALA A 651 6.37 5.76 -42.02
C ALA A 651 5.56 5.89 -43.33
N CYS A 652 4.24 6.10 -43.19
CA CYS A 652 3.39 6.62 -44.26
C CYS A 652 2.91 8.03 -43.92
N SER A 653 3.43 8.97 -44.71
CA SER A 653 3.04 10.36 -44.85
C SER A 653 1.71 10.54 -45.57
N ALA A 654 1.09 11.69 -45.31
CA ALA A 654 -0.18 12.19 -45.81
C ALA A 654 -0.41 12.11 -47.34
N PHE A 655 -1.67 11.90 -47.73
CA PHE A 655 -2.21 12.25 -49.05
C PHE A 655 -3.18 13.45 -48.93
N PRO A 656 -3.18 14.38 -49.89
CA PRO A 656 -3.93 15.64 -49.79
C PRO A 656 -5.37 15.53 -50.31
N ALA A 657 -6.21 16.40 -49.76
CA ALA A 657 -7.57 16.65 -50.19
C ALA A 657 -7.62 17.40 -51.54
N SER A 658 -8.51 16.96 -52.44
CA SER A 658 -9.01 17.78 -53.54
C SER A 658 -10.53 17.87 -53.46
N SER A 659 -11.01 19.08 -53.24
CA SER A 659 -12.40 19.49 -53.23
C SER A 659 -12.98 19.61 -54.64
N SER A 660 -14.18 19.08 -54.86
CA SER A 660 -15.11 19.66 -55.84
C SER A 660 -16.56 19.38 -55.42
N HIS A 661 -17.28 20.47 -55.17
CA HIS A 661 -18.71 20.54 -54.96
C HIS A 661 -19.51 19.88 -56.09
N LEU A 662 -20.64 19.23 -55.75
CA LEU A 662 -21.95 19.43 -56.38
C LEU A 662 -23.09 18.79 -55.53
N SER A 663 -24.10 19.62 -55.32
CA SER A 663 -25.47 19.57 -54.77
C SER A 663 -26.28 18.25 -54.67
N PRO A 664 -27.41 18.27 -53.90
CA PRO A 664 -28.05 17.12 -53.27
C PRO A 664 -29.20 16.53 -54.08
N LEU A 665 -29.56 15.27 -53.81
CA LEU A 665 -30.83 14.67 -54.22
C LEU A 665 -31.36 13.77 -53.08
N ASP A 666 -32.50 14.19 -52.55
CA ASP A 666 -33.39 13.45 -51.66
C ASP A 666 -33.70 12.05 -52.17
N TRP A 667 -33.61 11.01 -51.33
CA TRP A 667 -34.56 9.89 -51.33
C TRP A 667 -34.72 9.36 -49.90
N SER A 668 -35.88 9.65 -49.33
CA SER A 668 -36.50 8.89 -48.25
C SER A 668 -36.83 7.47 -48.73
N ILE A 669 -36.47 6.45 -47.94
CA ILE A 669 -37.29 5.36 -47.39
C ILE A 669 -36.48 4.75 -46.24
#